data_AF-A0A8H4WW51-F1
#
_entry.id   AF-A0A8H4WW51-F1
#
_cell.length_a   1.000
_cell.length_b   1.000
_cell.length_c   1.000
_cell.angle_alpha   90.00
_cell.angle_beta   90.00
_cell.angle_gamma   90.00
#
_symmetry.space_group_name_H-M   'P 1'
#
loop_
_entity.id
_entity.type
_entity.pdbx_description
1 polymer ?
#
loop_
_entity_poly.entity_id
_entity_poly.type
_entity_poly.pdbx_seq_one_letter_code
_entity_poly.pdbx_strand_id
1 'polypeptide(L)'
;MRGLSSAAIKWLLLSDLHFKHRGLDRIQQTAQWIVEQAERNQVKRVVICGGLLTSRTMQPTHVLSACYRFISLLSDVVPRVHIVLGNHDLAYHRDYQTTALNALNIKRLAPFVSVHSAVAHLEWDGRSVSLLPFREEQNELIEAVAALSPQEASKTVAFAHLAINKAITQRYVVDSGANSIRQTSAITYRGLTGPDSFASLARTFTGHFHSPQTITQTQSGNKEGDLKGSITYLGSPLQLDWADLHDDKRGVVLLCPETLEHELLTNPYAIGFTTADLQQVLDDQVSQNAVTDKHVMLTGDLTLQKYVAARDKLLRLGARSIRDWTPMKLSLRASRSSSVVLGTPVPVSDVAAQPLEEIKTDLSGSGATSEPQVENLDLSKEAREYIESLKLEKSLVVRKEELLRVGQRIILISRSIADQDEETKLNYKDFLDESPQAVGMETTTTVVTPSTHVFVAHPCRLTITNFLGVRRTISIDFQQNSRRALMLLVGNNGSGKSTIVEAIVWCQFGQCLRTGLLANEVVNDDVGKNCSVTLEFTNGYSITRYRKHRIHKNRITVSLHGNPQPQLETQTALDELLGIDYKTYARTVVLSHESSSKFLNSAPTERHDLIQASLGLSVLNQCRQISKSLIKDIDASMSRVDAELKALTRTVGHDEERLRDLHKKQKRLGSEAAQALESLNTALRDRKCNKVQPLQPDTGFQYNTRMLQTKISGEEDNLLRLRTSYSQIWEQYHVDRQTRLDQPQHQLAQRLEAVASARPKGLQKLFIGINILSLKFQCAATRALQRIFGSYEAAFWEKSCTPLKNQENVVYALRQDIEKSLSKLEVLRAQEAVVSKYTEVTDKQRERHMRAERTCETLQQKVTIKEHEAATYKQLAEAEQLSLVAMRSELDTLSSKLEELASDRELFNFWVSALAKRTRTASSSSTSPKTKTTTNFQEYVVANSLSELNNLMIEALTVLYDDTRHANMAKGMLRSLFDSDSESMSLGSVIDSTLAVDSSIAYSKRSSGERKRVDLALFFALLQLARARSAHHAQYVLIDEAFDNLDQAGQAAVVRWCGVMSQSVAGWIIVITHSQFLIEQNLGDETSKVSLVRARMGEEGTELFIDGKKIEVTENP
;
A
#
# COMPACT_ATOMS: atom_id res chain seq x y z
N MET A 1 41.84 57.98 -17.58
CA MET A 1 40.64 57.24 -18.00
C MET A 1 40.25 56.30 -16.87
N ARG A 2 39.08 56.47 -16.26
CA ARG A 2 38.58 55.56 -15.20
C ARG A 2 38.36 54.18 -15.82
N GLY A 3 39.01 53.16 -15.24
CA GLY A 3 39.06 51.80 -15.76
C GLY A 3 37.67 51.15 -15.85
N LEU A 4 37.37 50.60 -17.02
CA LEU A 4 36.22 49.74 -17.28
C LEU A 4 36.36 48.47 -16.42
N SER A 5 35.42 48.25 -15.50
CA SER A 5 35.32 46.97 -14.79
C SER A 5 34.96 45.87 -15.80
N SER A 6 35.72 44.78 -15.85
CA SER A 6 35.37 43.62 -16.68
C SER A 6 34.01 43.08 -16.27
N ALA A 7 33.05 43.03 -17.20
CA ALA A 7 31.75 42.42 -16.95
C ALA A 7 31.93 40.94 -16.58
N ALA A 8 31.32 40.52 -15.46
CA ALA A 8 31.38 39.13 -15.00
C ALA A 8 30.77 38.17 -16.02
N ILE A 9 31.42 37.05 -16.28
CA ILE A 9 30.94 36.03 -17.23
C ILE A 9 29.63 35.42 -16.70
N LYS A 10 28.64 35.25 -17.57
CA LYS A 10 27.34 34.66 -17.23
C LYS A 10 27.00 33.49 -18.14
N TRP A 11 26.50 32.41 -17.55
CA TRP A 11 25.95 31.24 -18.26
C TRP A 11 24.46 31.13 -18.00
N LEU A 12 23.69 30.74 -19.01
CA LEU A 12 22.25 30.50 -18.88
C LEU A 12 21.98 28.99 -18.87
N LEU A 13 21.25 28.52 -17.87
CA LEU A 13 20.94 27.11 -17.68
C LEU A 13 19.43 26.89 -17.80
N LEU A 14 19.03 25.84 -18.52
CA LEU A 14 17.64 25.43 -18.67
C LEU A 14 17.53 23.91 -18.86
N SER A 15 16.34 23.35 -18.63
CA SER A 15 16.03 21.94 -18.91
C SER A 15 14.55 21.76 -19.23
N ASP A 16 14.17 20.57 -19.69
CA ASP A 16 12.78 20.08 -19.69
C ASP A 16 11.76 21.02 -20.37
N LEU A 17 12.13 21.61 -21.52
CA LEU A 17 11.24 22.47 -22.32
C LEU A 17 10.10 21.68 -23.00
N HIS A 18 10.34 20.41 -23.32
CA HIS A 18 9.35 19.47 -23.85
C HIS A 18 8.51 20.01 -25.02
N PHE A 19 9.17 20.38 -26.13
CA PHE A 19 8.48 20.70 -27.38
C PHE A 19 7.49 19.57 -27.74
N LYS A 20 6.23 19.93 -27.86
CA LYS A 20 5.08 19.05 -28.17
C LYS A 20 4.02 19.82 -28.93
N HIS A 21 3.15 19.09 -29.63
CA HIS A 21 2.06 19.68 -30.42
C HIS A 21 1.05 20.45 -29.56
N ARG A 22 0.60 19.86 -28.45
CA ARG A 22 -0.40 20.49 -27.55
C ARG A 22 0.27 21.58 -26.69
N GLY A 23 -0.15 22.83 -26.86
CA GLY A 23 0.43 23.97 -26.13
C GLY A 23 1.75 24.46 -26.72
N LEU A 24 2.05 24.13 -27.99
CA LEU A 24 3.27 24.55 -28.67
C LEU A 24 3.45 26.08 -28.66
N ASP A 25 2.35 26.83 -28.76
CA ASP A 25 2.32 28.29 -28.71
C ASP A 25 2.93 28.84 -27.41
N ARG A 26 2.59 28.26 -26.25
CA ARG A 26 3.19 28.64 -24.94
C ARG A 26 4.67 28.29 -24.86
N ILE A 27 5.05 27.15 -25.44
CA ILE A 27 6.45 26.73 -25.51
C ILE A 27 7.24 27.69 -26.41
N GLN A 28 6.69 28.09 -27.56
CA GLN A 28 7.30 29.07 -28.45
C GLN A 28 7.42 30.45 -27.80
N GLN A 29 6.40 30.88 -27.05
CA GLN A 29 6.46 32.14 -26.28
C GLN A 29 7.55 32.09 -25.21
N THR A 30 7.65 30.97 -24.49
CA THR A 30 8.70 30.75 -23.49
C THR A 30 10.08 30.68 -24.15
N ALA A 31 10.21 29.99 -25.30
CA ALA A 31 11.44 29.90 -26.08
C ALA A 31 11.92 31.27 -26.56
N GLN A 32 11.02 32.12 -27.06
CA GLN A 32 11.32 33.49 -27.45
C GLN A 32 11.78 34.32 -26.26
N TRP A 33 11.08 34.23 -25.13
CA TRP A 33 11.48 34.89 -23.88
C TRP A 33 12.88 34.46 -23.41
N ILE A 34 13.24 33.18 -23.53
CA ILE A 34 14.58 32.67 -23.19
C ILE A 34 15.64 33.31 -24.08
N VAL A 35 15.41 33.41 -25.39
CA VAL A 35 16.34 34.08 -26.33
C VAL A 35 16.53 35.55 -25.94
N GLU A 36 15.44 36.26 -25.60
CA GLU A 36 15.52 37.64 -25.12
C GLU A 36 16.30 37.76 -23.79
N GLN A 37 16.13 36.83 -22.85
CA GLN A 37 16.89 36.85 -21.60
C GLN A 37 18.38 36.58 -21.83
N ALA A 38 18.72 35.69 -22.76
CA ALA A 38 20.08 35.40 -23.14
C ALA A 38 20.78 36.66 -23.71
N GLU A 39 20.11 37.35 -24.62
CA GLU A 39 20.59 38.59 -25.23
C GLU A 39 20.71 39.74 -24.21
N ARG A 40 19.66 39.99 -23.42
CA ARG A 40 19.63 41.06 -22.40
C ARG A 40 20.72 40.90 -21.35
N ASN A 41 21.03 39.67 -20.96
CA ASN A 41 22.05 39.38 -19.95
C ASN A 41 23.46 39.17 -20.54
N GLN A 42 23.62 39.29 -21.87
CA GLN A 42 24.89 39.10 -22.58
C GLN A 42 25.57 37.78 -22.20
N VAL A 43 24.80 36.69 -22.21
CA VAL A 43 25.29 35.38 -21.75
C VAL A 43 26.32 34.82 -22.71
N LYS A 44 27.42 34.31 -22.16
CA LYS A 44 28.54 33.76 -22.96
C LYS A 44 28.25 32.34 -23.45
N ARG A 45 27.44 31.60 -22.69
CA ARG A 45 27.16 30.18 -22.91
C ARG A 45 25.76 29.83 -22.43
N VAL A 46 25.08 28.97 -23.18
CA VAL A 46 23.83 28.32 -22.74
C VAL A 46 24.07 26.83 -22.55
N VAL A 47 23.55 26.26 -21.47
CA VAL A 47 23.58 24.81 -21.21
C VAL A 47 22.15 24.30 -21.03
N ILE A 48 21.75 23.39 -21.91
CA ILE A 48 20.45 22.72 -21.90
C ILE A 48 20.62 21.33 -21.31
N CYS A 49 20.07 21.10 -20.13
CA CYS A 49 20.18 19.85 -19.38
C CYS A 49 19.06 18.85 -19.76
N GLY A 50 18.94 18.55 -21.05
CA GLY A 50 18.03 17.56 -21.61
C GLY A 50 16.54 17.95 -21.57
N GLY A 51 15.71 17.09 -22.18
CA GLY A 51 14.25 17.26 -22.20
C GLY A 51 13.79 18.31 -23.22
N LEU A 52 14.43 18.39 -24.38
CA LEU A 52 14.00 19.31 -25.45
C LEU A 52 12.73 18.82 -26.15
N LEU A 53 12.64 17.52 -26.41
CA LEU A 53 11.46 16.89 -27.02
C LEU A 53 10.61 16.18 -25.96
N THR A 54 9.33 15.95 -26.25
CA THR A 54 8.42 15.21 -25.34
C THR A 54 8.42 13.70 -25.57
N SER A 55 8.86 13.25 -26.74
CA SER A 55 8.77 11.85 -27.18
C SER A 55 10.01 11.49 -27.98
N ARG A 56 10.45 10.22 -27.82
CA ARG A 56 11.66 9.61 -28.38
C ARG A 56 11.53 9.26 -29.87
N THR A 57 10.32 8.92 -30.34
CA THR A 57 10.13 8.20 -31.61
C THR A 57 9.35 8.98 -32.68
N MET A 58 8.31 9.74 -32.29
CA MET A 58 7.45 10.45 -33.23
C MET A 58 7.17 11.88 -32.75
N GLN A 59 7.69 12.86 -33.50
CA GLN A 59 7.38 14.27 -33.33
C GLN A 59 6.83 14.83 -34.64
N PRO A 60 5.70 15.56 -34.62
CA PRO A 60 5.21 16.25 -35.81
C PRO A 60 6.26 17.23 -36.36
N THR A 61 6.37 17.34 -37.69
CA THR A 61 7.39 18.18 -38.35
C THR A 61 7.35 19.64 -37.89
N HIS A 62 6.18 20.20 -37.60
CA HIS A 62 6.06 21.57 -37.11
C HIS A 62 6.63 21.76 -35.69
N VAL A 63 6.59 20.74 -34.83
CA VAL A 63 7.21 20.73 -33.50
C VAL A 63 8.73 20.70 -33.64
N LEU A 64 9.24 19.80 -34.49
CA LEU A 64 10.68 19.74 -34.82
C LEU A 64 11.18 21.06 -35.41
N SER A 65 10.41 21.66 -36.32
CA SER A 65 10.70 22.95 -36.92
C SER A 65 10.74 24.08 -35.89
N ALA A 66 9.81 24.09 -34.91
CA ALA A 66 9.83 25.08 -33.83
C ALA A 66 11.04 24.90 -32.89
N CYS A 67 11.39 23.65 -32.56
CA CYS A 67 12.58 23.33 -31.78
C CYS A 67 13.88 23.76 -32.49
N TYR A 68 14.01 23.44 -33.78
CA TYR A 68 15.15 23.89 -34.59
C TYR A 68 15.25 25.41 -34.65
N ARG A 69 14.14 26.13 -34.88
CA ARG A 69 14.12 27.59 -34.88
C ARG A 69 14.58 28.18 -33.55
N PHE A 70 14.12 27.62 -32.43
CA PHE A 70 14.56 28.05 -31.12
C PHE A 70 16.09 27.89 -30.95
N ILE A 71 16.63 26.72 -31.29
CA ILE A 71 18.08 26.46 -31.18
C ILE A 71 18.87 27.38 -32.11
N SER A 72 18.38 27.61 -33.33
CA SER A 72 19.00 28.50 -34.32
C SER A 72 19.04 29.95 -33.81
N LEU A 73 17.90 30.50 -33.36
CA LEU A 73 17.82 31.87 -32.82
C LEU A 73 18.70 32.03 -31.58
N LEU A 74 18.75 31.02 -30.73
CA LEU A 74 19.60 31.03 -29.55
C LEU A 74 21.09 31.03 -29.92
N SER A 75 21.48 30.30 -30.98
CA SER A 75 22.86 30.30 -31.48
C SER A 75 23.25 31.61 -32.19
N ASP A 76 22.29 32.40 -32.65
CA ASP A 76 22.54 33.71 -33.25
C ASP A 76 22.90 34.76 -32.17
N VAL A 77 22.34 34.65 -30.97
CA VAL A 77 22.58 35.61 -29.86
C VAL A 77 23.62 35.13 -28.84
N VAL A 78 23.89 33.82 -28.74
CA VAL A 78 24.85 33.25 -27.78
C VAL A 78 26.03 32.57 -28.49
N PRO A 79 27.28 32.87 -28.11
CA PRO A 79 28.46 32.29 -28.76
C PRO A 79 28.54 30.76 -28.74
N ARG A 80 28.04 30.11 -27.68
CA ARG A 80 28.09 28.64 -27.50
C ARG A 80 26.83 28.12 -26.82
N VAL A 81 26.18 27.14 -27.46
CA VAL A 81 25.03 26.41 -26.92
C VAL A 81 25.41 24.94 -26.74
N HIS A 82 25.26 24.41 -25.54
CA HIS A 82 25.49 23.01 -25.22
C HIS A 82 24.21 22.30 -24.87
N ILE A 83 23.99 21.14 -25.48
CA ILE A 83 22.82 20.30 -25.24
C ILE A 83 23.33 18.99 -24.64
N VAL A 84 23.02 18.75 -23.37
CA VAL A 84 23.23 17.45 -22.70
C VAL A 84 21.98 16.61 -22.96
N LEU A 85 22.13 15.41 -23.51
CA LEU A 85 20.95 14.60 -23.89
C LEU A 85 20.14 14.14 -22.66
N GLY A 86 18.84 14.42 -22.69
CA GLY A 86 17.88 13.91 -21.70
C GLY A 86 17.22 12.60 -22.13
N ASN A 87 16.41 12.05 -21.25
CA ASN A 87 15.71 10.78 -21.49
C ASN A 87 14.74 10.83 -22.68
N HIS A 88 14.11 11.97 -22.98
CA HIS A 88 13.22 12.13 -24.13
C HIS A 88 13.94 12.49 -25.44
N ASP A 89 15.23 12.83 -25.38
CA ASP A 89 16.03 13.20 -26.54
C ASP A 89 16.74 11.99 -27.18
N LEU A 90 16.72 10.82 -26.52
CA LEU A 90 17.22 9.55 -27.05
C LEU A 90 16.19 8.93 -28.00
N ALA A 91 16.64 8.35 -29.11
CA ALA A 91 15.74 7.70 -30.07
C ALA A 91 15.30 6.30 -29.61
N TYR A 92 16.20 5.56 -28.95
CA TYR A 92 15.97 4.19 -28.48
C TYR A 92 16.38 4.02 -27.01
N HIS A 93 15.83 3.00 -26.35
CA HIS A 93 16.21 2.64 -24.98
C HIS A 93 17.60 1.99 -24.95
N ARG A 94 18.44 2.38 -23.99
CA ARG A 94 19.81 1.87 -23.82
C ARG A 94 20.74 2.04 -25.04
N ASP A 95 20.34 2.87 -26.00
CA ASP A 95 21.21 3.37 -27.08
C ASP A 95 21.45 4.85 -26.82
N TYR A 96 22.65 5.15 -26.31
CA TYR A 96 23.07 6.50 -25.98
C TYR A 96 23.71 7.23 -27.16
N GLN A 97 23.88 6.58 -28.32
CA GLN A 97 24.47 7.19 -29.51
C GLN A 97 23.41 7.78 -30.44
N THR A 98 22.24 7.13 -30.52
CA THR A 98 21.16 7.59 -31.40
C THR A 98 20.23 8.57 -30.69
N THR A 99 20.26 9.84 -31.10
CA THR A 99 19.38 10.90 -30.56
C THR A 99 18.26 11.26 -31.52
N ALA A 100 17.06 11.53 -30.98
CA ALA A 100 15.92 12.10 -31.69
C ALA A 100 16.24 13.48 -32.28
N LEU A 101 17.21 14.21 -31.71
CA LEU A 101 17.68 15.49 -32.21
C LEU A 101 18.44 15.40 -33.54
N ASN A 102 18.87 14.19 -33.96
CA ASN A 102 19.49 14.00 -35.28
C ASN A 102 18.54 14.38 -36.42
N ALA A 103 17.23 14.26 -36.24
CA ALA A 103 16.22 14.68 -37.20
C ALA A 103 16.26 16.19 -37.49
N LEU A 104 16.79 17.00 -36.56
CA LEU A 104 16.94 18.45 -36.71
C LEU A 104 18.20 18.83 -37.51
N ASN A 105 19.06 17.87 -37.84
CA ASN A 105 20.34 18.11 -38.52
C ASN A 105 21.20 19.19 -37.84
N ILE A 106 21.24 19.19 -36.50
CA ILE A 106 21.95 20.19 -35.66
C ILE A 106 23.43 20.29 -36.01
N LYS A 107 24.02 19.27 -36.63
CA LYS A 107 25.40 19.29 -37.14
C LYS A 107 25.69 20.51 -38.03
N ARG A 108 24.68 21.06 -38.72
CA ARG A 108 24.81 22.29 -39.54
C ARG A 108 25.08 23.55 -38.71
N LEU A 109 24.70 23.56 -37.43
CA LEU A 109 24.90 24.66 -36.50
C LEU A 109 26.24 24.56 -35.75
N ALA A 110 27.07 23.55 -36.06
CA ALA A 110 28.43 23.48 -35.57
C ALA A 110 29.30 24.60 -36.20
N PRO A 111 30.24 25.23 -35.46
CA PRO A 111 30.66 24.90 -34.10
C PRO A 111 29.85 25.59 -32.98
N PHE A 112 28.84 26.39 -33.30
CA PHE A 112 28.08 27.22 -32.34
C PHE A 112 27.22 26.38 -31.39
N VAL A 113 26.64 25.28 -31.89
CA VAL A 113 25.85 24.33 -31.11
C VAL A 113 26.59 22.99 -30.97
N SER A 114 26.64 22.43 -29.76
CA SER A 114 27.24 21.12 -29.49
C SER A 114 26.28 20.22 -28.71
N VAL A 115 26.08 19.00 -29.21
CA VAL A 115 25.25 17.97 -28.57
C VAL A 115 26.15 16.94 -27.91
N HIS A 116 25.91 16.66 -26.62
CA HIS A 116 26.73 15.79 -25.78
C HIS A 116 25.96 14.54 -25.38
N SER A 117 26.37 13.40 -25.94
CA SER A 117 25.76 12.08 -25.71
C SER A 117 26.59 11.15 -24.81
N ALA A 118 27.89 11.39 -24.73
CA ALA A 118 28.84 10.68 -23.88
C ALA A 118 29.23 11.52 -22.65
N VAL A 119 29.67 10.83 -21.59
CA VAL A 119 30.27 11.47 -20.43
C VAL A 119 31.55 12.18 -20.84
N ALA A 120 31.72 13.43 -20.43
CA ALA A 120 32.90 14.23 -20.78
C ALA A 120 33.31 15.18 -19.66
N HIS A 121 34.61 15.36 -19.49
CA HIS A 121 35.20 16.36 -18.60
C HIS A 121 35.90 17.42 -19.44
N LEU A 122 35.46 18.67 -19.31
CA LEU A 122 35.88 19.79 -20.15
C LEU A 122 36.26 20.99 -19.27
N GLU A 123 36.97 21.95 -19.85
CA GLU A 123 37.23 23.23 -19.21
C GLU A 123 36.56 24.35 -20.01
N TRP A 124 35.63 25.07 -19.38
CA TRP A 124 34.89 26.17 -19.98
C TRP A 124 35.16 27.45 -19.20
N ASP A 125 35.69 28.47 -19.87
CA ASP A 125 35.89 29.81 -19.29
C ASP A 125 36.71 29.77 -17.97
N GLY A 126 37.71 28.88 -17.88
CA GLY A 126 38.55 28.68 -16.70
C GLY A 126 37.91 27.81 -15.60
N ARG A 127 36.77 27.16 -15.88
CA ARG A 127 36.04 26.30 -14.96
C ARG A 127 36.04 24.85 -15.43
N SER A 128 36.38 23.91 -14.54
CA SER A 128 36.21 22.47 -14.78
C SER A 128 34.72 22.10 -14.80
N VAL A 129 34.31 21.39 -15.85
CA VAL A 129 32.92 21.01 -16.12
C VAL A 129 32.83 19.52 -16.42
N SER A 130 31.85 18.85 -15.80
CA SER A 130 31.48 17.47 -16.12
C SER A 130 30.13 17.43 -16.81
N LEU A 131 30.05 16.77 -17.96
CA LEU A 131 28.81 16.54 -18.69
C LEU A 131 28.35 15.11 -18.48
N LEU A 132 27.16 14.96 -17.92
CA LEU A 132 26.59 13.67 -17.50
C LEU A 132 25.23 13.47 -18.20
N PRO A 133 25.23 13.06 -19.48
CA PRO A 133 23.99 12.80 -20.22
C PRO A 133 23.18 11.67 -19.59
N PHE A 134 21.87 11.65 -19.87
CA PHE A 134 20.96 10.68 -19.27
C PHE A 134 21.41 9.23 -19.54
N ARG A 135 21.27 8.40 -18.51
CA ARG A 135 21.40 6.94 -18.55
C ARG A 135 20.21 6.32 -17.86
N GLU A 136 19.66 5.24 -18.42
CA GLU A 136 18.63 4.47 -17.71
C GLU A 136 19.18 3.88 -16.41
N GLU A 137 20.45 3.47 -16.41
CA GLU A 137 21.18 3.01 -15.22
C GLU A 137 22.30 4.02 -14.90
N GLN A 138 22.21 4.71 -13.75
CA GLN A 138 23.11 5.82 -13.41
C GLN A 138 24.50 5.40 -12.90
N ASN A 139 24.84 4.11 -12.92
CA ASN A 139 26.12 3.59 -12.41
C ASN A 139 27.31 4.21 -13.15
N GLU A 140 27.26 4.29 -14.48
CA GLU A 140 28.30 4.93 -15.31
C GLU A 140 28.55 6.39 -14.87
N LEU A 141 27.48 7.12 -14.51
CA LEU A 141 27.58 8.53 -14.12
C LEU A 141 28.18 8.67 -12.71
N ILE A 142 27.83 7.76 -11.80
CA ILE A 142 28.40 7.72 -10.45
C ILE A 142 29.88 7.37 -10.51
N GLU A 143 30.24 6.36 -11.31
CA GLU A 143 31.64 5.94 -11.51
C GLU A 143 32.48 7.06 -12.13
N ALA A 144 31.94 7.80 -13.11
CA ALA A 144 32.64 8.94 -13.70
C ALA A 144 32.91 10.08 -12.70
N VAL A 145 31.99 10.34 -11.78
CA VAL A 145 32.20 11.34 -10.71
C VAL A 145 33.17 10.81 -9.65
N ALA A 146 33.09 9.53 -9.30
CA ALA A 146 33.98 8.87 -8.35
C ALA A 146 35.43 8.77 -8.86
N ALA A 147 35.64 8.75 -10.18
CA ALA A 147 36.95 8.72 -10.81
C ALA A 147 37.72 10.04 -10.68
N LEU A 148 37.06 11.16 -10.38
CA LEU A 148 37.71 12.46 -10.18
C LEU A 148 38.45 12.49 -8.84
N SER A 149 39.65 13.09 -8.81
CA SER A 149 40.34 13.30 -7.54
C SER A 149 39.56 14.27 -6.64
N PRO A 150 39.65 14.18 -5.30
CA PRO A 150 38.89 15.07 -4.40
C PRO A 150 39.13 16.57 -4.65
N GLN A 151 40.34 16.95 -5.07
CA GLN A 151 40.67 18.34 -5.39
C GLN A 151 40.01 18.80 -6.70
N GLU A 152 40.01 17.95 -7.74
CA GLU A 152 39.36 18.23 -9.02
C GLU A 152 37.84 18.24 -8.89
N ALA A 153 37.26 17.25 -8.21
CA ALA A 153 35.83 17.18 -7.96
C ALA A 153 35.32 18.46 -7.28
N SER A 154 36.01 18.94 -6.24
CA SER A 154 35.63 20.14 -5.49
C SER A 154 35.61 21.44 -6.32
N LYS A 155 36.28 21.46 -7.48
CA LYS A 155 36.30 22.58 -8.43
C LYS A 155 35.37 22.34 -9.62
N THR A 156 34.86 21.13 -9.81
CA THR A 156 34.11 20.73 -11.00
C THR A 156 32.61 21.00 -10.84
N VAL A 157 32.00 21.64 -11.84
CA VAL A 157 30.55 21.82 -11.94
C VAL A 157 29.99 20.76 -12.89
N ALA A 158 28.98 20.00 -12.46
CA ALA A 158 28.34 19.02 -13.33
C ALA A 158 27.05 19.55 -13.95
N PHE A 159 26.84 19.26 -15.24
CA PHE A 159 25.58 19.45 -15.94
C PHE A 159 25.05 18.09 -16.38
N ALA A 160 23.82 17.77 -15.97
CA ALA A 160 23.33 16.40 -16.03
C ALA A 160 21.83 16.31 -16.31
N HIS A 161 21.35 15.07 -16.49
CA HIS A 161 19.91 14.77 -16.53
C HIS A 161 19.66 13.52 -15.69
N LEU A 162 19.48 13.71 -14.38
CA LEU A 162 19.56 12.68 -13.34
C LEU A 162 18.21 12.44 -12.65
N ALA A 163 17.98 11.20 -12.22
CA ALA A 163 16.88 10.85 -11.32
C ALA A 163 17.42 10.57 -9.90
N ILE A 164 17.45 11.59 -9.05
CA ILE A 164 18.03 11.53 -7.70
C ILE A 164 16.97 11.23 -6.65
N ASN A 165 17.27 10.29 -5.75
CA ASN A 165 16.41 9.94 -4.64
C ASN A 165 16.04 11.17 -3.79
N LYS A 166 14.77 11.24 -3.38
CA LYS A 166 14.14 12.35 -2.64
C LYS A 166 13.91 13.64 -3.43
N ALA A 167 14.25 13.71 -4.72
CA ALA A 167 13.88 14.85 -5.55
C ALA A 167 12.35 15.00 -5.64
N ILE A 168 11.84 16.22 -5.50
CA ILE A 168 10.43 16.56 -5.61
C ILE A 168 9.96 16.35 -7.04
N THR A 169 8.98 15.47 -7.25
CA THR A 169 8.31 15.27 -8.55
C THR A 169 7.09 16.19 -8.68
N GLN A 170 6.39 16.43 -7.56
CA GLN A 170 5.23 17.29 -7.49
C GLN A 170 5.28 18.07 -6.17
N ARG A 171 5.35 19.41 -6.27
CA ARG A 171 5.50 20.28 -5.10
C ARG A 171 4.20 20.46 -4.32
N TYR A 172 3.08 20.59 -5.03
CA TYR A 172 1.77 20.84 -4.44
C TYR A 172 0.80 19.73 -4.82
N VAL A 173 0.13 19.15 -3.82
CA VAL A 173 -0.89 18.11 -4.02
C VAL A 173 -2.24 18.68 -3.59
N VAL A 174 -3.24 18.56 -4.47
CA VAL A 174 -4.61 19.00 -4.16
C VAL A 174 -5.39 17.81 -3.63
N ASP A 175 -5.81 17.90 -2.37
CA ASP A 175 -6.66 16.91 -1.71
C ASP A 175 -8.12 17.14 -2.10
N SER A 176 -8.79 16.11 -2.60
CA SER A 176 -10.17 16.16 -3.07
C SER A 176 -11.21 16.17 -1.93
N GLY A 177 -10.80 16.02 -0.67
CA GLY A 177 -11.70 15.88 0.48
C GLY A 177 -11.95 17.12 1.35
N ALA A 178 -11.30 18.27 1.10
CA ALA A 178 -11.49 19.46 1.92
C ALA A 178 -11.53 20.74 1.07
N ASN A 179 -12.49 21.62 1.34
CA ASN A 179 -12.63 22.98 0.77
C ASN A 179 -11.48 23.94 1.16
N SER A 180 -10.28 23.45 1.39
CA SER A 180 -9.08 24.24 1.63
C SER A 180 -7.86 23.52 1.06
N ILE A 181 -7.07 24.20 0.23
CA ILE A 181 -5.75 23.76 -0.22
C ILE A 181 -4.86 23.63 1.02
N ARG A 182 -4.78 22.43 1.61
CA ARG A 182 -3.77 22.16 2.63
C ARG A 182 -2.45 21.91 1.91
N GLN A 183 -1.39 22.59 2.33
CA GLN A 183 -0.01 22.22 2.01
C GLN A 183 0.25 20.80 2.54
N THR A 184 -0.16 19.78 1.79
CA THR A 184 0.21 18.40 2.04
C THR A 184 1.62 18.17 1.50
N SER A 185 2.35 17.22 2.08
CA SER A 185 3.77 16.96 1.81
C SER A 185 4.04 16.73 0.32
N ALA A 186 5.00 17.46 -0.26
CA ALA A 186 5.45 17.28 -1.64
C ALA A 186 5.76 15.81 -1.96
N ILE A 187 5.39 15.37 -3.17
CA ILE A 187 5.70 14.02 -3.65
C ILE A 187 7.16 13.98 -4.08
N THR A 188 7.90 13.00 -3.58
CA THR A 188 9.32 12.82 -3.85
C THR A 188 9.60 11.49 -4.56
N TYR A 189 10.58 11.51 -5.44
CA TYR A 189 11.06 10.35 -6.19
C TYR A 189 11.80 9.38 -5.26
N ARG A 190 11.52 8.08 -5.39
CA ARG A 190 12.18 7.00 -4.63
C ARG A 190 13.09 6.21 -5.56
N GLY A 191 14.32 6.70 -5.73
CA GLY A 191 15.35 6.09 -6.57
C GLY A 191 16.47 5.43 -5.79
N LEU A 192 17.28 4.62 -6.47
CA LEU A 192 18.48 3.98 -5.89
C LEU A 192 19.67 4.94 -5.78
N THR A 193 19.77 5.92 -6.69
CA THR A 193 20.86 6.89 -6.71
C THR A 193 20.64 7.97 -5.64
N GLY A 194 21.45 7.93 -4.59
CA GLY A 194 21.45 8.93 -3.53
C GLY A 194 22.17 10.22 -3.94
N PRO A 195 21.80 11.38 -3.34
CA PRO A 195 22.45 12.66 -3.61
C PRO A 195 23.93 12.67 -3.16
N ASP A 196 24.32 11.82 -2.20
CA ASP A 196 25.69 11.71 -1.69
C ASP A 196 26.70 11.34 -2.79
N SER A 197 26.26 10.61 -3.82
CA SER A 197 27.09 10.18 -4.95
C SER A 197 27.69 11.35 -5.74
N PHE A 198 27.11 12.54 -5.64
CA PHE A 198 27.54 13.76 -6.32
C PHE A 198 28.05 14.84 -5.35
N ALA A 199 28.15 14.54 -4.06
CA ALA A 199 28.49 15.51 -3.02
C ALA A 199 29.96 15.97 -3.06
N SER A 200 30.84 15.24 -3.76
CA SER A 200 32.24 15.61 -3.97
C SER A 200 32.43 16.78 -4.94
N LEU A 201 31.42 17.03 -5.79
CA LEU A 201 31.46 18.07 -6.82
C LEU A 201 31.30 19.47 -6.21
N ALA A 202 31.71 20.50 -6.97
CA ALA A 202 31.46 21.88 -6.56
C ALA A 202 29.96 22.16 -6.47
N ARG A 203 29.23 21.91 -7.57
CA ARG A 203 27.77 21.97 -7.70
C ARG A 203 27.33 21.10 -8.87
N THR A 204 26.12 20.55 -8.80
CA THR A 204 25.49 19.81 -9.90
C THR A 204 24.20 20.51 -10.32
N PHE A 205 24.05 20.82 -11.60
CA PHE A 205 22.81 21.33 -12.19
C PHE A 205 22.23 20.26 -13.11
N THR A 206 20.93 19.96 -12.96
CA THR A 206 20.31 18.84 -13.67
C THR A 206 18.89 19.14 -14.15
N GLY A 207 18.49 18.50 -15.25
CA GLY A 207 17.08 18.33 -15.64
C GLY A 207 16.47 17.04 -15.11
N HIS A 208 15.33 16.62 -15.68
CA HIS A 208 14.55 15.39 -15.47
C HIS A 208 13.26 15.59 -14.65
N PHE A 209 13.32 16.32 -13.53
CA PHE A 209 12.14 16.66 -12.75
C PHE A 209 11.78 18.14 -12.96
N HIS A 210 10.49 18.40 -13.17
CA HIS A 210 10.04 19.71 -13.66
C HIS A 210 10.00 20.80 -12.59
N SER A 211 9.93 20.44 -11.29
CA SER A 211 9.90 21.43 -10.20
C SER A 211 11.32 21.91 -9.86
N PRO A 212 11.61 23.23 -9.96
CA PRO A 212 12.94 23.77 -9.64
C PRO A 212 13.24 23.62 -8.15
N GLN A 213 14.34 22.96 -7.79
CA GLN A 213 14.66 22.60 -6.40
C GLN A 213 16.15 22.44 -6.19
N THR A 214 16.62 22.60 -4.96
CA THR A 214 18.02 22.34 -4.60
C THR A 214 18.08 21.37 -3.43
N ILE A 215 18.80 20.27 -3.63
CA ILE A 215 19.11 19.28 -2.61
C ILE A 215 20.50 19.63 -2.06
N THR A 216 20.54 20.08 -0.81
CA THR A 216 21.79 20.40 -0.10
C THR A 216 22.31 19.17 0.65
N GLN A 217 23.63 19.06 0.79
CA GLN A 217 24.29 17.97 1.50
C GLN A 217 24.62 18.41 2.92
N THR A 218 24.22 17.64 3.92
CA THR A 218 24.62 17.88 5.32
C THR A 218 26.02 17.31 5.56
N GLN A 219 27.06 18.06 5.20
CA GLN A 219 28.42 17.76 5.67
C GLN A 219 28.61 18.38 7.07
N SER A 220 29.18 17.60 7.99
CA SER A 220 29.45 18.01 9.38
C SER A 220 30.38 19.24 9.39
N GLY A 221 29.82 20.44 9.59
CA GLY A 221 30.57 21.69 9.71
C GLY A 221 30.14 22.83 8.78
N ASN A 222 29.23 22.58 7.82
CA ASN A 222 28.76 23.63 6.90
C ASN A 222 27.70 24.54 7.54
N LYS A 223 27.83 25.86 7.32
CA LYS A 223 26.83 26.86 7.70
C LYS A 223 25.56 26.68 6.86
N GLU A 224 24.41 26.97 7.46
CA GLU A 224 23.12 27.05 6.77
C GLU A 224 23.25 27.98 5.54
N GLY A 225 23.11 27.44 4.33
CA GLY A 225 23.27 28.18 3.07
C GLY A 225 24.49 27.80 2.20
N ASP A 226 25.38 26.90 2.64
CA ASP A 226 26.44 26.39 1.76
C ASP A 226 25.87 25.48 0.65
N LEU A 227 26.12 25.85 -0.61
CA LEU A 227 25.67 25.13 -1.80
C LEU A 227 26.74 24.17 -2.36
N LYS A 228 27.87 24.00 -1.68
CA LYS A 228 28.89 23.04 -2.10
C LYS A 228 28.34 21.61 -2.12
N GLY A 229 28.57 20.87 -3.21
CA GLY A 229 28.04 19.52 -3.41
C GLY A 229 26.53 19.44 -3.58
N SER A 230 25.84 20.58 -3.68
CA SER A 230 24.40 20.65 -3.92
C SER A 230 24.02 20.13 -5.31
N ILE A 231 22.83 19.55 -5.39
CA ILE A 231 22.20 19.16 -6.65
C ILE A 231 20.99 20.08 -6.88
N THR A 232 21.07 20.94 -7.88
CA THR A 232 20.01 21.87 -8.27
C THR A 232 19.32 21.35 -9.52
N TYR A 233 18.06 20.95 -9.38
CA TYR A 233 17.17 20.75 -10.52
C TYR A 233 16.74 22.11 -11.06
N LEU A 234 17.03 22.34 -12.34
CA LEU A 234 16.65 23.58 -13.03
C LEU A 234 15.12 23.68 -13.17
N GLY A 235 14.48 22.54 -13.42
CA GLY A 235 13.05 22.43 -13.67
C GLY A 235 12.64 22.96 -15.03
N SER A 236 11.39 22.72 -15.39
CA SER A 236 10.82 23.25 -16.63
C SER A 236 10.60 24.76 -16.51
N PRO A 237 10.94 25.58 -17.52
CA PRO A 237 10.67 27.01 -17.53
C PRO A 237 9.18 27.39 -17.55
N LEU A 238 8.28 26.42 -17.73
CA LEU A 238 6.83 26.60 -17.73
C LEU A 238 6.11 25.41 -17.07
N GLN A 239 4.85 25.58 -16.68
CA GLN A 239 4.01 24.46 -16.24
C GLN A 239 3.58 23.62 -17.45
N LEU A 240 3.84 22.32 -17.39
CA LEU A 240 3.64 21.38 -18.49
C LEU A 240 2.38 20.52 -18.34
N ASP A 241 1.99 20.22 -17.10
CA ASP A 241 0.82 19.41 -16.75
C ASP A 241 0.21 19.80 -15.39
N TRP A 242 -0.83 19.08 -14.96
CA TRP A 242 -1.54 19.33 -13.71
C TRP A 242 -0.72 19.06 -12.43
N ALA A 243 0.38 18.31 -12.51
CA ALA A 243 1.27 18.10 -11.36
C ALA A 243 2.08 19.38 -11.04
N ASP A 244 2.18 20.30 -12.00
CA ASP A 244 2.83 21.60 -11.82
C ASP A 244 1.89 22.68 -11.24
N LEU A 245 0.64 22.34 -10.93
CA LEU A 245 -0.35 23.29 -10.41
C LEU A 245 0.17 23.98 -9.13
N HIS A 246 0.04 25.31 -9.07
CA HIS A 246 0.56 26.21 -8.02
C HIS A 246 2.10 26.30 -7.91
N ASP A 247 2.86 25.59 -8.75
CA ASP A 247 4.30 25.78 -8.84
C ASP A 247 4.61 26.91 -9.82
N ASP A 248 4.49 28.14 -9.30
CA ASP A 248 4.52 29.37 -10.10
C ASP A 248 5.94 29.89 -10.33
N LYS A 249 6.92 29.43 -9.54
CA LYS A 249 8.33 29.80 -9.65
C LYS A 249 9.04 28.96 -10.70
N ARG A 250 8.71 29.17 -11.97
CA ARG A 250 9.32 28.47 -13.14
C ARG A 250 10.12 29.46 -13.97
N GLY A 251 11.21 29.00 -14.58
CA GLY A 251 12.09 29.90 -15.31
C GLY A 251 13.40 29.27 -15.76
N VAL A 252 14.40 30.12 -16.01
CA VAL A 252 15.76 29.71 -16.38
C VAL A 252 16.77 30.28 -15.39
N VAL A 253 17.91 29.62 -15.23
CA VAL A 253 18.89 29.98 -14.20
C VAL A 253 20.07 30.72 -14.83
N LEU A 254 20.40 31.89 -14.29
CA LEU A 254 21.59 32.64 -14.62
C LEU A 254 22.70 32.28 -13.62
N LEU A 255 23.80 31.70 -14.11
CA LEU A 255 24.92 31.22 -13.29
C LEU A 255 26.18 32.07 -13.56
N CYS A 256 26.84 32.53 -12.50
CA CYS A 256 28.20 33.05 -12.56
C CYS A 256 29.20 31.89 -12.37
N PRO A 257 30.01 31.51 -13.37
CA PRO A 257 30.91 30.36 -13.26
C PRO A 257 32.08 30.59 -12.29
N GLU A 258 32.44 31.85 -12.02
CA GLU A 258 33.50 32.22 -11.08
C GLU A 258 33.05 32.04 -9.62
N THR A 259 31.87 32.57 -9.27
CA THR A 259 31.36 32.54 -7.89
C THR A 259 30.44 31.36 -7.59
N LEU A 260 29.91 30.69 -8.62
CA LEU A 260 28.84 29.69 -8.56
C LEU A 260 27.50 30.19 -7.99
N GLU A 261 27.35 31.50 -7.82
CA GLU A 261 26.06 32.09 -7.49
C GLU A 261 25.12 31.98 -8.69
N HIS A 262 23.86 31.69 -8.40
CA HIS A 262 22.85 31.47 -9.42
C HIS A 262 21.54 32.17 -9.07
N GLU A 263 20.90 32.76 -10.07
CA GLU A 263 19.63 33.48 -9.97
C GLU A 263 18.59 32.81 -10.87
N LEU A 264 17.38 32.58 -10.36
CA LEU A 264 16.25 32.11 -11.17
C LEU A 264 15.56 33.31 -11.82
N LEU A 265 15.66 33.42 -13.14
CA LEU A 265 14.88 34.36 -13.93
C LEU A 265 13.48 33.76 -14.13
N THR A 266 12.46 34.34 -13.50
CA THR A 266 11.08 33.82 -13.56
C THR A 266 10.45 34.12 -14.92
N ASN A 267 9.87 33.09 -15.55
CA ASN A 267 9.15 33.23 -16.81
C ASN A 267 7.74 33.84 -16.55
N PRO A 268 7.42 35.02 -17.12
CA PRO A 268 6.11 35.64 -16.92
C PRO A 268 4.96 34.83 -17.54
N TYR A 269 5.25 33.92 -18.47
CA TYR A 269 4.29 33.05 -19.15
C TYR A 269 4.23 31.62 -18.58
N ALA A 270 4.89 31.40 -17.44
CA ALA A 270 5.03 30.09 -16.81
C ALA A 270 3.68 29.44 -16.45
N ILE A 271 2.76 30.24 -15.92
CA ILE A 271 1.51 29.76 -15.32
C ILE A 271 0.54 29.37 -16.43
N GLY A 272 0.24 28.07 -16.51
CA GLY A 272 -0.70 27.50 -17.47
C GLY A 272 -1.87 26.77 -16.83
N PHE A 273 -1.77 26.47 -15.54
CA PHE A 273 -2.75 25.70 -14.79
C PHE A 273 -3.18 26.49 -13.55
N THR A 274 -4.48 26.53 -13.29
CA THR A 274 -5.05 27.25 -12.15
C THR A 274 -6.26 26.50 -11.60
N THR A 275 -6.69 26.89 -10.40
CA THR A 275 -7.97 26.50 -9.83
C THR A 275 -9.00 27.62 -9.96
N ALA A 276 -10.28 27.25 -9.94
CA ALA A 276 -11.39 28.19 -9.77
C ALA A 276 -12.45 27.55 -8.86
N ASP A 277 -12.91 28.29 -7.87
CA ASP A 277 -13.97 27.82 -6.98
C ASP A 277 -15.31 27.78 -7.69
N LEU A 278 -16.03 26.66 -7.52
CA LEU A 278 -17.29 26.41 -8.21
C LEU A 278 -18.36 27.47 -7.90
N GLN A 279 -18.50 27.89 -6.64
CA GLN A 279 -19.49 28.92 -6.29
C GLN A 279 -19.10 30.26 -6.90
N GLN A 280 -17.84 30.65 -6.82
CA GLN A 280 -17.36 31.89 -7.41
C GLN A 280 -17.57 31.94 -8.93
N VAL A 281 -17.38 30.82 -9.64
CA VAL A 281 -17.66 30.74 -11.08
C VAL A 281 -19.15 30.86 -11.37
N LEU A 282 -19.99 30.20 -10.58
CA LEU A 282 -21.45 30.26 -10.75
C LEU A 282 -22.02 31.65 -10.40
N ASP A 283 -21.40 32.37 -9.48
CA ASP A 283 -21.79 33.72 -9.04
C ASP A 283 -21.12 34.85 -9.85
N ASP A 284 -20.42 34.52 -10.94
CA ASP A 284 -19.70 35.44 -11.82
C ASP A 284 -18.66 36.31 -11.09
N GLN A 285 -18.06 35.78 -10.01
CA GLN A 285 -17.04 36.44 -9.19
C GLN A 285 -15.60 36.16 -9.65
N VAL A 286 -15.39 35.29 -10.65
CA VAL A 286 -14.06 34.95 -11.15
C VAL A 286 -13.59 35.99 -12.18
N SER A 287 -12.46 36.65 -11.90
CA SER A 287 -11.87 37.60 -12.84
C SER A 287 -11.42 36.93 -14.15
N GLN A 288 -11.70 37.56 -15.29
CA GLN A 288 -11.31 37.05 -16.61
C GLN A 288 -9.81 36.75 -16.70
N ASN A 289 -8.96 37.68 -16.25
CA ASN A 289 -7.49 37.53 -16.25
C ASN A 289 -6.98 36.33 -15.44
N ALA A 290 -7.75 35.86 -14.43
CA ALA A 290 -7.34 34.70 -13.64
C ALA A 290 -7.41 33.41 -14.46
N VAL A 291 -8.30 33.32 -15.45
CA VAL A 291 -8.63 32.08 -16.18
C VAL A 291 -8.30 32.12 -17.67
N THR A 292 -8.21 33.31 -18.27
CA THR A 292 -7.90 33.45 -19.70
C THR A 292 -6.61 32.74 -20.08
N ASP A 293 -6.68 31.95 -21.13
CA ASP A 293 -5.60 31.14 -21.71
C ASP A 293 -4.98 30.08 -20.77
N LYS A 294 -5.66 29.76 -19.66
CA LYS A 294 -5.21 28.74 -18.68
C LYS A 294 -6.09 27.51 -18.69
N HIS A 295 -5.51 26.39 -18.28
CA HIS A 295 -6.22 25.17 -17.92
C HIS A 295 -6.77 25.31 -16.50
N VAL A 296 -8.08 25.22 -16.33
CA VAL A 296 -8.77 25.48 -15.06
C VAL A 296 -9.28 24.20 -14.41
N MET A 297 -8.95 23.98 -13.15
CA MET A 297 -9.54 22.94 -12.32
C MET A 297 -10.61 23.54 -11.41
N LEU A 298 -11.84 23.04 -11.50
CA LEU A 298 -12.91 23.46 -10.60
C LEU A 298 -12.72 22.81 -9.21
N THR A 299 -12.89 23.60 -8.15
CA THR A 299 -12.86 23.15 -6.75
C THR A 299 -14.21 23.36 -6.06
N GLY A 300 -14.55 22.54 -5.06
CA GLY A 300 -15.82 22.61 -4.33
C GLY A 300 -16.77 21.44 -4.61
N ASP A 301 -18.02 21.55 -4.14
CA ASP A 301 -19.04 20.49 -4.26
C ASP A 301 -19.58 20.36 -5.69
N LEU A 302 -18.83 19.61 -6.50
CA LEU A 302 -19.09 19.34 -7.90
C LEU A 302 -20.18 18.27 -8.08
N THR A 303 -21.37 18.71 -8.53
CA THR A 303 -22.33 17.84 -9.20
C THR A 303 -22.18 17.98 -10.72
N LEU A 304 -22.56 16.96 -11.49
CA LEU A 304 -22.49 17.00 -12.96
C LEU A 304 -23.16 18.26 -13.54
N GLN A 305 -24.33 18.63 -13.00
CA GLN A 305 -25.07 19.81 -13.44
C GLN A 305 -24.31 21.11 -13.15
N LYS A 306 -23.73 21.26 -11.95
CA LYS A 306 -22.95 22.45 -11.57
C LYS A 306 -21.64 22.53 -12.37
N TYR A 307 -21.00 21.39 -12.62
CA TYR A 307 -19.78 21.30 -13.42
C TYR A 307 -20.01 21.79 -14.86
N VAL A 308 -21.07 21.32 -15.53
CA VAL A 308 -21.38 21.75 -16.91
C VAL A 308 -21.64 23.25 -16.98
N ALA A 309 -22.43 23.79 -16.04
CA ALA A 309 -22.72 25.23 -15.99
C ALA A 309 -21.46 26.08 -15.77
N ALA A 310 -20.61 25.66 -14.83
CA ALA A 310 -19.35 26.36 -14.53
C ALA A 310 -18.34 26.24 -15.67
N ARG A 311 -18.25 25.08 -16.33
CA ARG A 311 -17.40 24.84 -17.50
C ARG A 311 -17.74 25.80 -18.63
N ASP A 312 -19.02 25.93 -18.97
CA ASP A 312 -19.45 26.81 -20.08
C ASP A 312 -19.24 28.29 -19.76
N LYS A 313 -19.29 28.69 -18.48
CA LYS A 313 -18.90 30.04 -18.03
C LYS A 313 -17.39 30.27 -18.18
N LEU A 314 -16.57 29.33 -17.71
CA LEU A 314 -15.10 29.43 -17.81
C LEU A 314 -14.61 29.48 -19.26
N LEU A 315 -15.20 28.67 -20.16
CA LEU A 315 -14.88 28.72 -21.59
C LEU A 315 -15.23 30.09 -22.20
N ARG A 316 -16.35 30.71 -21.78
CA ARG A 316 -16.72 32.07 -22.22
C ARG A 316 -15.77 33.15 -21.70
N LEU A 317 -15.18 32.96 -20.52
CA LEU A 317 -14.13 33.83 -19.96
C LEU A 317 -12.75 33.60 -20.61
N GLY A 318 -12.65 32.68 -21.59
CA GLY A 318 -11.43 32.43 -22.34
C GLY A 318 -10.51 31.38 -21.71
N ALA A 319 -11.00 30.52 -20.82
CA ALA A 319 -10.23 29.38 -20.33
C ALA A 319 -9.84 28.45 -21.49
N ARG A 320 -8.57 28.02 -21.52
CA ARG A 320 -8.02 27.16 -22.58
C ARG A 320 -8.60 25.74 -22.52
N SER A 321 -8.77 25.21 -21.31
CA SER A 321 -9.55 24.00 -21.06
C SER A 321 -10.00 23.92 -19.60
N ILE A 322 -10.99 23.08 -19.31
CA ILE A 322 -11.40 22.75 -17.95
C ILE A 322 -11.05 21.28 -17.69
N ARG A 323 -10.53 20.97 -16.50
CA ARG A 323 -10.23 19.59 -16.09
C ARG A 323 -11.51 18.77 -16.00
N ASP A 324 -11.52 17.58 -16.62
CA ASP A 324 -12.68 16.68 -16.61
C ASP A 324 -13.04 16.25 -15.17
N TRP A 325 -14.34 16.18 -14.91
CA TRP A 325 -14.91 15.75 -13.63
C TRP A 325 -14.90 14.24 -13.51
N THR A 326 -14.17 13.70 -12.52
CA THR A 326 -14.18 12.29 -12.14
C THR A 326 -14.88 12.12 -10.80
N PRO A 327 -16.02 11.39 -10.69
CA PRO A 327 -16.69 11.17 -9.42
C PRO A 327 -15.86 10.26 -8.49
N MET A 328 -15.83 10.58 -7.20
CA MET A 328 -15.03 9.91 -6.16
C MET A 328 -15.70 8.57 -5.75
N LYS A 329 -15.05 7.41 -5.97
CA LYS A 329 -15.43 6.15 -5.30
C LYS A 329 -15.12 6.26 -3.80
N LEU A 330 -16.07 5.87 -2.94
CA LEU A 330 -15.96 5.89 -1.48
C LEU A 330 -14.95 4.81 -1.02
N SER A 331 -13.78 5.21 -0.46
CA SER A 331 -12.81 4.26 0.13
C SER A 331 -12.70 4.45 1.63
N LEU A 332 -13.15 3.45 2.40
CA LEU A 332 -12.93 3.36 3.85
C LEU A 332 -11.63 2.60 4.16
N ARG A 333 -10.77 3.29 4.93
CA ARG A 333 -9.61 2.86 5.73
C ARG A 333 -8.25 2.62 5.07
N ALA A 334 -7.30 3.34 5.65
CA ALA A 334 -5.87 3.37 5.39
C ALA A 334 -5.11 2.15 5.96
N SER A 335 -4.18 1.61 5.18
CA SER A 335 -2.81 1.31 5.62
C SER A 335 -1.88 1.13 4.41
N ARG A 336 -0.59 1.39 4.64
CA ARG A 336 0.48 1.76 3.70
C ARG A 336 0.87 0.69 2.67
N SER A 337 0.96 1.07 1.39
CA SER A 337 2.17 0.99 0.53
C SER A 337 1.78 1.19 -0.94
N SER A 338 2.08 2.37 -1.49
CA SER A 338 1.82 2.68 -2.90
C SER A 338 3.13 2.73 -3.70
N SER A 339 3.29 1.80 -4.63
CA SER A 339 4.29 1.88 -5.70
C SER A 339 3.78 2.88 -6.75
N VAL A 340 4.37 4.07 -6.76
CA VAL A 340 4.09 5.13 -7.73
C VAL A 340 4.78 4.77 -9.05
N VAL A 341 4.00 4.38 -10.05
CA VAL A 341 4.41 4.35 -11.47
C VAL A 341 4.25 5.77 -12.00
N LEU A 342 5.37 6.42 -12.35
CA LEU A 342 5.37 7.73 -13.01
C LEU A 342 5.08 7.55 -14.51
N GLY A 343 4.10 8.30 -15.02
CA GLY A 343 4.03 8.68 -16.43
C GLY A 343 3.19 7.78 -17.36
N THR A 344 1.88 7.72 -17.16
CA THR A 344 0.91 7.30 -18.19
C THR A 344 -0.24 8.31 -18.27
N PRO A 345 -0.61 8.83 -19.46
CA PRO A 345 -1.83 9.61 -19.62
C PRO A 345 -3.06 8.69 -19.75
N VAL A 346 -4.17 9.11 -19.12
CA VAL A 346 -5.46 8.41 -19.04
C VAL A 346 -6.28 8.55 -20.34
N PRO A 347 -7.11 7.56 -20.73
CA PRO A 347 -7.99 7.59 -21.91
C PRO A 347 -9.46 7.93 -21.57
N VAL A 348 -10.29 8.13 -22.60
CA VAL A 348 -11.74 8.46 -22.57
C VAL A 348 -12.39 7.71 -23.74
N SER A 349 -13.53 7.00 -23.74
CA SER A 349 -14.48 6.42 -22.76
C SER A 349 -15.55 5.62 -23.57
N ASP A 350 -16.02 4.48 -23.03
CA ASP A 350 -17.40 3.89 -23.01
C ASP A 350 -18.18 3.54 -24.31
N VAL A 351 -19.04 2.51 -24.47
CA VAL A 351 -19.57 1.33 -23.71
C VAL A 351 -20.62 0.59 -24.62
N ALA A 352 -20.70 -0.75 -24.49
CA ALA A 352 -21.83 -1.72 -24.62
C ALA A 352 -22.68 -1.98 -25.90
N ALA A 353 -22.57 -3.21 -26.43
CA ALA A 353 -23.52 -4.35 -26.35
C ALA A 353 -24.82 -4.51 -27.21
N GLN A 354 -24.84 -5.61 -28.01
CA GLN A 354 -25.98 -6.52 -28.33
C GLN A 354 -27.01 -6.12 -29.44
N PRO A 355 -27.92 -7.01 -29.96
CA PRO A 355 -27.69 -8.38 -30.48
C PRO A 355 -28.51 -8.79 -31.77
N LEU A 356 -28.04 -9.87 -32.42
CA LEU A 356 -28.73 -11.08 -32.95
C LEU A 356 -29.73 -11.16 -34.15
N GLU A 357 -29.52 -12.26 -34.91
CA GLU A 357 -30.40 -13.14 -35.72
C GLU A 357 -30.77 -12.74 -37.17
N GLU A 358 -30.18 -13.35 -38.21
CA GLU A 358 -30.22 -14.74 -38.74
C GLU A 358 -31.41 -15.02 -39.68
N ILE A 359 -31.17 -15.26 -40.99
CA ILE A 359 -31.87 -16.29 -41.79
C ILE A 359 -30.93 -16.89 -42.87
N LYS A 360 -30.91 -18.23 -42.88
CA LYS A 360 -30.24 -19.21 -43.73
C LYS A 360 -30.54 -19.10 -45.23
N THR A 361 -29.64 -19.60 -46.08
CA THR A 361 -30.02 -20.46 -47.21
C THR A 361 -28.86 -21.33 -47.67
N ASP A 362 -29.12 -22.64 -47.65
CA ASP A 362 -28.33 -23.71 -48.25
C ASP A 362 -28.13 -23.50 -49.74
N LEU A 363 -27.03 -24.01 -50.30
CA LEU A 363 -27.06 -24.86 -51.50
C LEU A 363 -25.69 -25.53 -51.74
N SER A 364 -25.79 -26.84 -51.89
CA SER A 364 -24.75 -27.84 -52.12
C SER A 364 -24.23 -27.84 -53.56
N GLY A 365 -22.95 -28.20 -53.73
CA GLY A 365 -22.38 -28.54 -55.03
C GLY A 365 -20.86 -28.78 -54.97
N SER A 366 -20.46 -30.04 -55.03
CA SER A 366 -19.12 -30.58 -54.77
C SER A 366 -18.03 -30.25 -55.80
N GLY A 367 -16.79 -30.12 -55.34
CA GLY A 367 -15.57 -30.28 -56.14
C GLY A 367 -14.33 -30.32 -55.23
N ALA A 368 -13.84 -31.53 -54.92
CA ALA A 368 -12.75 -31.76 -53.98
C ALA A 368 -11.38 -31.30 -54.53
N THR A 369 -10.79 -30.31 -53.86
CA THR A 369 -9.34 -30.17 -53.68
C THR A 369 -9.12 -30.18 -52.18
N SER A 370 -8.18 -31.00 -51.69
CA SER A 370 -7.96 -31.21 -50.24
C SER A 370 -7.65 -29.88 -49.55
N GLU A 371 -8.62 -29.37 -48.79
CA GLU A 371 -8.56 -28.12 -48.04
C GLU A 371 -7.52 -28.21 -46.91
N PRO A 372 -6.72 -27.15 -46.65
CA PRO A 372 -5.95 -27.04 -45.41
C PRO A 372 -6.94 -26.80 -44.25
N GLN A 373 -7.28 -27.86 -43.51
CA GLN A 373 -8.11 -27.76 -42.31
C GLN A 373 -7.24 -27.34 -41.12
N VAL A 374 -7.43 -26.11 -40.64
CA VAL A 374 -6.89 -25.64 -39.36
C VAL A 374 -7.91 -25.97 -38.27
N GLU A 375 -7.55 -26.79 -37.28
CA GLU A 375 -8.44 -27.13 -36.15
C GLU A 375 -8.59 -25.94 -35.19
N ASN A 376 -9.81 -25.71 -34.67
CA ASN A 376 -10.07 -24.67 -33.67
C ASN A 376 -9.30 -24.96 -32.35
N LEU A 377 -8.64 -23.95 -31.79
CA LEU A 377 -7.87 -24.09 -30.55
C LEU A 377 -8.78 -24.22 -29.31
N ASP A 378 -8.89 -25.43 -28.75
CA ASP A 378 -9.57 -25.68 -27.48
C ASP A 378 -8.60 -25.63 -26.29
N LEU A 379 -8.55 -24.47 -25.64
CA LEU A 379 -7.73 -24.25 -24.44
C LEU A 379 -8.03 -25.23 -23.28
N SER A 380 -9.24 -25.78 -23.20
CA SER A 380 -9.60 -26.76 -22.16
C SER A 380 -9.00 -28.14 -22.43
N LYS A 381 -8.90 -28.51 -23.72
CA LYS A 381 -8.20 -29.72 -24.17
C LYS A 381 -6.69 -29.57 -23.97
N GLU A 382 -6.12 -28.43 -24.39
CA GLU A 382 -4.70 -28.11 -24.19
C GLU A 382 -4.30 -28.13 -22.71
N ALA A 383 -5.16 -27.61 -21.81
CA ALA A 383 -4.93 -27.64 -20.37
C ALA A 383 -4.85 -29.08 -19.81
N ARG A 384 -5.67 -30.00 -20.34
CA ARG A 384 -5.65 -31.42 -19.96
C ARG A 384 -4.35 -32.09 -20.40
N GLU A 385 -4.00 -31.95 -21.67
CA GLU A 385 -2.79 -32.54 -22.25
C GLU A 385 -1.52 -32.01 -21.54
N TYR A 386 -1.50 -30.71 -21.22
CA TYR A 386 -0.42 -30.10 -20.45
C TYR A 386 -0.28 -30.73 -19.05
N ILE A 387 -1.37 -30.84 -18.28
CA ILE A 387 -1.33 -31.45 -16.94
C ILE A 387 -0.94 -32.93 -17.00
N GLU A 388 -1.38 -33.66 -18.03
CA GLU A 388 -0.99 -35.06 -18.25
C GLU A 388 0.49 -35.23 -18.60
N SER A 389 1.09 -34.25 -19.26
CA SER A 389 2.51 -34.27 -19.63
C SER A 389 3.46 -33.94 -18.45
N LEU A 390 2.95 -33.33 -17.37
CA LEU A 390 3.75 -32.83 -16.26
C LEU A 390 4.05 -33.89 -15.18
N LYS A 391 5.23 -33.77 -14.56
CA LYS A 391 5.56 -34.45 -13.30
C LYS A 391 5.17 -33.55 -12.11
N LEU A 392 3.97 -33.75 -11.58
CA LEU A 392 3.43 -32.97 -10.45
C LEU A 392 4.07 -33.35 -9.10
N GLU A 393 4.08 -32.40 -8.16
CA GLU A 393 4.47 -32.65 -6.77
C GLU A 393 3.49 -33.58 -6.06
N LYS A 394 3.95 -34.29 -5.01
CA LYS A 394 3.14 -35.31 -4.32
C LYS A 394 1.79 -34.78 -3.80
N SER A 395 1.72 -33.52 -3.33
CA SER A 395 0.47 -32.90 -2.87
C SER A 395 -0.53 -32.70 -4.02
N LEU A 396 -0.05 -32.22 -5.17
CA LEU A 396 -0.86 -31.95 -6.36
C LEU A 396 -1.26 -33.23 -7.12
N VAL A 397 -0.47 -34.30 -7.05
CA VAL A 397 -0.81 -35.60 -7.67
C VAL A 397 -2.11 -36.16 -7.11
N VAL A 398 -2.32 -36.03 -5.79
CA VAL A 398 -3.54 -36.52 -5.12
C VAL A 398 -4.77 -35.71 -5.54
N ARG A 399 -4.59 -34.41 -5.86
CA ARG A 399 -5.65 -33.48 -6.27
C ARG A 399 -5.65 -33.18 -7.78
N LYS A 400 -5.12 -34.08 -8.62
CA LYS A 400 -4.94 -33.82 -10.07
C LYS A 400 -6.24 -33.48 -10.80
N GLU A 401 -7.32 -34.20 -10.53
CA GLU A 401 -8.64 -33.94 -11.15
C GLU A 401 -9.21 -32.58 -10.73
N GLU A 402 -9.01 -32.21 -9.47
CA GLU A 402 -9.42 -30.93 -8.92
C GLU A 402 -8.61 -29.78 -9.54
N LEU A 403 -7.30 -29.97 -9.72
CA LEU A 403 -6.41 -29.04 -10.41
C LEU A 403 -6.86 -28.78 -11.85
N LEU A 404 -7.25 -29.84 -12.58
CA LEU A 404 -7.76 -29.74 -13.94
C LEU A 404 -9.10 -28.99 -13.99
N ARG A 405 -10.03 -29.33 -13.09
CA ARG A 405 -11.34 -28.68 -12.95
C ARG A 405 -11.20 -27.18 -12.68
N VAL A 406 -10.34 -26.80 -11.74
CA VAL A 406 -10.03 -25.39 -11.43
C VAL A 406 -9.51 -24.67 -12.67
N GLY A 407 -8.57 -25.26 -13.41
CA GLY A 407 -8.03 -24.68 -14.64
C GLY A 407 -9.09 -24.45 -15.71
N GLN A 408 -9.93 -25.44 -15.97
CA GLN A 408 -11.02 -25.36 -16.95
C GLN A 408 -12.07 -24.32 -16.56
N ARG A 409 -12.42 -24.20 -15.27
CA ARG A 409 -13.32 -23.15 -14.78
C ARG A 409 -12.73 -21.75 -14.90
N ILE A 410 -11.44 -21.57 -14.64
CA ILE A 410 -10.75 -20.28 -14.84
C ILE A 410 -10.81 -19.88 -16.32
N ILE A 411 -10.56 -20.81 -17.25
CA ILE A 411 -10.66 -20.58 -18.70
C ILE A 411 -12.11 -20.22 -19.08
N LEU A 412 -13.10 -20.97 -18.60
CA LEU A 412 -14.51 -20.72 -18.91
C LEU A 412 -14.98 -19.34 -18.42
N ILE A 413 -14.69 -19.01 -17.16
CA ILE A 413 -15.10 -17.74 -16.55
C ILE A 413 -14.36 -16.56 -17.18
N SER A 414 -13.10 -16.73 -17.59
CA SER A 414 -12.37 -15.68 -18.31
C SER A 414 -13.04 -15.28 -19.63
N ARG A 415 -13.75 -16.21 -20.29
CA ARG A 415 -14.54 -15.92 -21.50
C ARG A 415 -15.84 -15.19 -21.18
N SER A 416 -16.48 -15.48 -20.05
CA SER A 416 -17.74 -14.85 -19.62
C SER A 416 -17.55 -13.43 -19.06
N ILE A 417 -16.47 -13.18 -18.30
CA ILE A 417 -16.17 -11.85 -17.74
C ILE A 417 -15.81 -10.84 -18.84
N ALA A 418 -15.34 -11.29 -20.01
CA ALA A 418 -15.10 -10.40 -21.14
C ALA A 418 -16.40 -9.74 -21.68
N ASP A 419 -17.56 -10.32 -21.38
CA ASP A 419 -18.87 -9.88 -21.90
C ASP A 419 -19.68 -9.03 -20.89
N GLN A 420 -19.20 -8.84 -19.65
CA GLN A 420 -19.94 -8.15 -18.58
C GLN A 420 -19.06 -7.14 -17.82
N ASP A 421 -19.37 -5.85 -17.98
CA ASP A 421 -18.73 -4.70 -17.31
C ASP A 421 -19.00 -4.60 -15.78
N GLU A 422 -19.48 -5.67 -15.13
CA GLU A 422 -19.72 -5.69 -13.69
C GLU A 422 -18.52 -6.27 -12.93
N GLU A 423 -18.11 -5.60 -11.84
CA GLU A 423 -17.13 -6.12 -10.86
C GLU A 423 -17.71 -7.38 -10.18
N THR A 424 -17.63 -8.53 -10.85
CA THR A 424 -18.07 -9.82 -10.32
C THR A 424 -17.17 -10.20 -9.15
N LYS A 425 -17.78 -10.34 -7.96
CA LYS A 425 -17.08 -10.73 -6.74
C LYS A 425 -16.77 -12.22 -6.79
N LEU A 426 -15.59 -12.57 -7.30
CA LEU A 426 -15.13 -13.95 -7.41
C LEU A 426 -14.82 -14.55 -6.04
N ASN A 427 -15.33 -15.75 -5.76
CA ASN A 427 -15.07 -16.53 -4.55
C ASN A 427 -14.36 -17.84 -4.93
N TYR A 428 -13.23 -18.15 -4.29
CA TYR A 428 -12.45 -19.35 -4.64
C TYR A 428 -13.20 -20.66 -4.41
N LYS A 429 -14.18 -20.69 -3.48
CA LYS A 429 -14.96 -21.89 -3.19
C LYS A 429 -15.79 -22.34 -4.39
N ASP A 430 -16.24 -21.40 -5.21
CA ASP A 430 -17.05 -21.69 -6.39
C ASP A 430 -16.22 -22.41 -7.48
N PHE A 431 -14.90 -22.29 -7.43
CA PHE A 431 -13.98 -22.99 -8.33
C PHE A 431 -13.60 -24.39 -7.82
N LEU A 432 -13.75 -24.64 -6.51
CA LEU A 432 -13.46 -25.92 -5.87
C LEU A 432 -14.67 -26.84 -5.80
N ASP A 433 -15.90 -26.29 -5.83
CA ASP A 433 -17.13 -27.06 -5.74
C ASP A 433 -17.21 -28.16 -6.83
N GLU A 434 -17.59 -29.37 -6.44
CA GLU A 434 -17.71 -30.51 -7.36
C GLU A 434 -19.01 -30.47 -8.19
N SER A 435 -19.93 -29.55 -7.88
CA SER A 435 -21.20 -29.44 -8.57
C SER A 435 -21.01 -29.07 -10.06
N PRO A 436 -21.79 -29.66 -10.98
CA PRO A 436 -21.73 -29.35 -12.42
C PRO A 436 -22.36 -28.00 -12.78
N GLN A 437 -22.92 -27.26 -11.81
CA GLN A 437 -23.52 -25.95 -12.04
C GLN A 437 -22.44 -24.87 -12.06
N ALA A 438 -22.29 -24.22 -13.21
CA ALA A 438 -21.43 -23.06 -13.35
C ALA A 438 -21.93 -21.91 -12.45
N VAL A 439 -20.97 -21.21 -11.87
CA VAL A 439 -21.10 -20.04 -10.99
C VAL A 439 -22.10 -19.02 -11.54
N GLY A 440 -23.14 -18.68 -10.76
CA GLY A 440 -23.86 -17.41 -10.87
C GLY A 440 -24.59 -17.09 -12.17
N MET A 441 -25.28 -18.05 -12.78
CA MET A 441 -26.31 -17.76 -13.80
C MET A 441 -27.70 -18.12 -13.28
N GLU A 442 -28.62 -17.16 -13.31
CA GLU A 442 -30.05 -17.44 -13.14
C GLU A 442 -30.50 -18.47 -14.18
N THR A 443 -31.38 -19.36 -13.71
CA THR A 443 -31.96 -20.49 -14.42
C THR A 443 -32.39 -20.18 -15.85
N THR A 444 -31.63 -20.65 -16.83
CA THR A 444 -32.18 -21.11 -18.11
C THR A 444 -31.54 -22.45 -18.49
N THR A 445 -32.34 -23.50 -18.38
CA THR A 445 -32.06 -24.84 -18.89
C THR A 445 -31.83 -24.77 -20.39
N THR A 446 -30.57 -24.83 -20.80
CA THR A 446 -30.06 -25.57 -21.96
C THR A 446 -28.54 -25.49 -21.88
N VAL A 447 -27.85 -26.62 -22.01
CA VAL A 447 -26.39 -26.65 -22.17
C VAL A 447 -26.09 -26.02 -23.52
N VAL A 448 -26.00 -24.70 -23.55
CA VAL A 448 -25.44 -23.93 -24.65
C VAL A 448 -24.02 -23.63 -24.21
N THR A 449 -23.06 -24.35 -24.80
CA THR A 449 -21.68 -23.89 -24.87
C THR A 449 -21.69 -22.41 -25.22
N PRO A 450 -21.05 -21.51 -24.45
CA PRO A 450 -21.05 -20.09 -24.78
C PRO A 450 -20.38 -19.97 -26.15
N SER A 451 -21.20 -19.76 -27.18
CA SER A 451 -20.75 -19.53 -28.54
C SER A 451 -19.98 -18.22 -28.48
N THR A 452 -18.65 -18.29 -28.61
CA THR A 452 -17.82 -17.14 -28.95
C THR A 452 -18.54 -16.43 -30.11
N HIS A 453 -19.02 -15.20 -29.92
CA HIS A 453 -19.76 -14.49 -30.97
C HIS A 453 -18.82 -14.27 -32.16
N VAL A 454 -18.91 -15.14 -33.16
CA VAL A 454 -18.05 -15.07 -34.35
C VAL A 454 -18.66 -14.06 -35.32
N PHE A 455 -18.01 -12.91 -35.50
CA PHE A 455 -18.39 -11.92 -36.49
C PHE A 455 -17.84 -12.29 -37.87
N VAL A 456 -18.71 -12.79 -38.74
CA VAL A 456 -18.37 -13.07 -40.15
C VAL A 456 -18.44 -11.77 -40.96
N ALA A 457 -17.29 -11.13 -41.15
CA ALA A 457 -17.19 -9.87 -41.89
C ALA A 457 -17.07 -10.15 -43.40
N HIS A 458 -18.21 -10.26 -44.09
CA HIS A 458 -18.26 -10.36 -45.55
C HIS A 458 -19.00 -9.15 -46.15
N PRO A 459 -18.27 -8.12 -46.65
CA PRO A 459 -18.90 -6.90 -47.15
C PRO A 459 -19.68 -7.11 -48.45
N CYS A 460 -20.91 -6.61 -48.49
CA CYS A 460 -21.80 -6.60 -49.65
C CYS A 460 -21.70 -5.31 -50.45
N ARG A 461 -21.64 -4.17 -49.76
CA ARG A 461 -21.71 -2.85 -50.38
C ARG A 461 -20.92 -1.84 -49.56
N LEU A 462 -20.18 -0.98 -50.27
CA LEU A 462 -19.48 0.16 -49.70
C LEU A 462 -19.97 1.45 -50.36
N THR A 463 -20.55 2.35 -49.59
CA THR A 463 -20.98 3.68 -50.05
C THR A 463 -20.10 4.74 -49.42
N ILE A 464 -19.45 5.55 -50.26
CA ILE A 464 -18.51 6.60 -49.85
C ILE A 464 -19.05 7.94 -50.33
N THR A 465 -19.31 8.88 -49.42
CA THR A 465 -19.73 10.24 -49.75
C THR A 465 -18.79 11.24 -49.09
N ASN A 466 -18.23 12.15 -49.90
CA ASN A 466 -17.40 13.25 -49.41
C ASN A 466 -16.27 12.80 -48.45
N PHE A 467 -15.47 11.81 -48.85
CA PHE A 467 -14.42 11.20 -48.03
C PHE A 467 -13.10 11.16 -48.80
N LEU A 468 -12.04 11.75 -48.23
CA LEU A 468 -10.73 11.91 -48.85
C LEU A 468 -10.82 12.40 -50.31
N GLY A 469 -10.38 11.61 -51.29
CA GLY A 469 -10.40 11.98 -52.71
C GLY A 469 -11.77 11.90 -53.39
N VAL A 470 -12.82 11.48 -52.69
CA VAL A 470 -14.18 11.31 -53.22
C VAL A 470 -15.01 12.55 -52.89
N ARG A 471 -15.55 13.26 -53.90
CA ARG A 471 -16.39 14.47 -53.70
C ARG A 471 -17.88 14.13 -53.62
N ARG A 472 -18.40 13.36 -54.58
CA ARG A 472 -19.81 12.89 -54.61
C ARG A 472 -19.98 11.55 -53.89
N THR A 473 -21.08 10.84 -54.15
CA THR A 473 -21.33 9.49 -53.65
C THR A 473 -20.81 8.45 -54.65
N ILE A 474 -20.00 7.51 -54.19
CA ILE A 474 -19.60 6.32 -54.94
C ILE A 474 -20.15 5.11 -54.20
N SER A 475 -20.87 4.23 -54.89
CA SER A 475 -21.37 2.98 -54.33
C SER A 475 -20.70 1.81 -55.05
N ILE A 476 -19.99 0.97 -54.30
CA ILE A 476 -19.35 -0.24 -54.81
C ILE A 476 -20.17 -1.43 -54.30
N ASP A 477 -20.81 -2.14 -55.22
CA ASP A 477 -21.54 -3.37 -54.93
C ASP A 477 -20.60 -4.58 -55.14
N PHE A 478 -20.23 -5.26 -54.07
CA PHE A 478 -19.38 -6.44 -54.11
C PHE A 478 -20.16 -7.70 -54.53
N GLN A 479 -21.49 -7.72 -54.39
CA GLN A 479 -22.33 -8.85 -54.77
C GLN A 479 -22.59 -8.94 -56.28
N GLN A 480 -22.78 -7.82 -56.99
CA GLN A 480 -22.92 -7.87 -58.46
C GLN A 480 -21.60 -8.24 -59.17
N ASN A 481 -20.47 -7.95 -58.51
CA ASN A 481 -19.11 -8.23 -59.00
C ASN A 481 -18.58 -9.60 -58.55
N SER A 482 -19.38 -10.39 -57.81
CA SER A 482 -19.01 -11.62 -57.09
C SER A 482 -18.67 -12.85 -57.96
N ARG A 483 -18.67 -12.75 -59.30
CA ARG A 483 -18.12 -13.81 -60.17
C ARG A 483 -16.58 -13.85 -60.18
N ARG A 484 -15.91 -12.89 -59.52
CA ARG A 484 -14.45 -12.68 -59.63
C ARG A 484 -13.85 -12.45 -58.24
N ALA A 485 -12.91 -13.32 -57.87
CA ALA A 485 -12.40 -13.49 -56.50
C ALA A 485 -11.13 -12.64 -56.19
N LEU A 486 -10.53 -12.02 -57.20
CA LEU A 486 -9.37 -11.11 -57.06
C LEU A 486 -9.65 -9.78 -57.76
N MET A 487 -9.54 -8.67 -57.06
CA MET A 487 -9.75 -7.31 -57.58
C MET A 487 -8.44 -6.53 -57.60
N LEU A 488 -7.96 -6.16 -58.79
CA LEU A 488 -6.77 -5.34 -58.97
C LEU A 488 -7.17 -3.87 -59.14
N LEU A 489 -6.81 -3.02 -58.17
CA LEU A 489 -7.06 -1.59 -58.20
C LEU A 489 -5.85 -0.84 -58.74
N VAL A 490 -5.99 -0.23 -59.91
CA VAL A 490 -4.91 0.34 -60.71
C VAL A 490 -5.20 1.81 -61.06
N GLY A 491 -4.17 2.66 -61.12
CA GLY A 491 -4.32 4.06 -61.50
C GLY A 491 -3.12 4.93 -61.12
N ASN A 492 -3.06 6.14 -61.67
CA ASN A 492 -1.96 7.08 -61.41
C ASN A 492 -1.85 7.46 -59.92
N ASN A 493 -0.69 7.94 -59.49
CA ASN A 493 -0.54 8.47 -58.14
C ASN A 493 -1.50 9.64 -57.91
N GLY A 494 -2.14 9.67 -56.74
CA GLY A 494 -3.17 10.66 -56.43
C GLY A 494 -4.56 10.36 -57.00
N SER A 495 -4.77 9.26 -57.74
CA SER A 495 -6.10 8.93 -58.32
C SER A 495 -7.14 8.39 -57.34
N GLY A 496 -6.83 8.31 -56.04
CA GLY A 496 -7.77 7.87 -55.00
C GLY A 496 -7.83 6.36 -54.73
N LYS A 497 -6.86 5.56 -55.21
CA LYS A 497 -6.82 4.09 -54.99
C LYS A 497 -6.94 3.70 -53.51
N SER A 498 -6.07 4.22 -52.66
CA SER A 498 -6.09 3.90 -51.23
C SER A 498 -7.34 4.43 -50.53
N THR A 499 -8.11 5.35 -51.12
CA THR A 499 -9.34 5.89 -50.52
C THR A 499 -10.37 4.79 -50.27
N ILE A 500 -10.42 3.74 -51.09
CA ILE A 500 -11.34 2.61 -50.91
C ILE A 500 -10.96 1.80 -49.67
N VAL A 501 -9.69 1.43 -49.56
CA VAL A 501 -9.16 0.69 -48.41
C VAL A 501 -9.32 1.53 -47.14
N GLU A 502 -8.98 2.81 -47.20
CA GLU A 502 -9.15 3.75 -46.09
C GLU A 502 -10.61 3.91 -45.65
N ALA A 503 -11.56 3.90 -46.58
CA ALA A 503 -12.97 4.00 -46.26
C ALA A 503 -13.46 2.77 -45.47
N ILE A 504 -13.05 1.56 -45.88
CA ILE A 504 -13.41 0.31 -45.19
C ILE A 504 -12.87 0.30 -43.75
N VAL A 505 -11.61 0.68 -43.57
CA VAL A 505 -10.96 0.71 -42.24
C VAL A 505 -11.53 1.83 -41.38
N TRP A 506 -11.70 3.03 -41.93
CA TRP A 506 -12.25 4.17 -41.18
C TRP A 506 -13.70 3.96 -40.77
N CYS A 507 -14.51 3.32 -41.61
CA CYS A 507 -15.89 2.99 -41.28
C CYS A 507 -15.95 2.13 -39.99
N GLN A 508 -15.18 1.03 -39.96
CA GLN A 508 -15.14 0.08 -38.86
C GLN A 508 -14.46 0.65 -37.60
N PHE A 509 -13.30 1.30 -37.74
CA PHE A 509 -12.45 1.64 -36.58
C PHE A 509 -12.32 3.13 -36.27
N GLY A 510 -12.83 4.00 -37.14
CA GLY A 510 -12.68 5.46 -37.02
C GLY A 510 -11.26 5.97 -37.24
N GLN A 511 -10.35 5.07 -37.61
CA GLN A 511 -8.94 5.33 -37.86
C GLN A 511 -8.61 4.99 -39.31
N CYS A 512 -7.77 5.83 -39.93
CA CYS A 512 -7.20 5.56 -41.24
C CYS A 512 -5.90 4.77 -41.10
N LEU A 513 -5.50 4.05 -42.14
CA LEU A 513 -4.20 3.36 -42.22
C LEU A 513 -3.04 4.36 -42.30
N ARG A 514 -3.25 5.49 -42.97
CA ARG A 514 -2.30 6.61 -43.00
C ARG A 514 -2.15 7.25 -41.62
N THR A 515 -0.91 7.26 -41.13
CA THR A 515 -0.56 7.92 -39.87
C THR A 515 -0.60 9.44 -40.02
N GLY A 516 -1.19 10.14 -39.04
CA GLY A 516 -1.12 11.60 -38.93
C GLY A 516 -2.32 12.37 -39.48
N LEU A 517 -3.35 11.69 -40.00
CA LEU A 517 -4.63 12.32 -40.37
C LEU A 517 -5.38 12.80 -39.13
N LEU A 518 -5.68 14.10 -39.05
CA LEU A 518 -6.59 14.65 -38.05
C LEU A 518 -8.02 14.17 -38.34
N ALA A 519 -8.84 14.05 -37.31
CA ALA A 519 -10.19 13.49 -37.44
C ALA A 519 -11.12 14.26 -38.41
N ASN A 520 -10.80 15.51 -38.79
CA ASN A 520 -11.55 16.29 -39.79
C ASN A 520 -10.97 16.20 -41.21
N GLU A 521 -9.73 15.74 -41.38
CA GLU A 521 -9.02 15.65 -42.68
C GLU A 521 -9.50 14.45 -43.51
N VAL A 522 -10.37 13.61 -42.94
CA VAL A 522 -11.08 12.55 -43.68
C VAL A 522 -12.17 13.11 -44.59
N VAL A 523 -12.63 14.35 -44.34
CA VAL A 523 -13.63 15.03 -45.17
C VAL A 523 -12.93 15.64 -46.38
N ASN A 524 -13.47 15.48 -47.59
CA ASN A 524 -12.84 16.07 -48.78
C ASN A 524 -12.73 17.60 -48.64
N ASP A 525 -11.56 18.13 -49.02
CA ASP A 525 -11.21 19.53 -48.83
C ASP A 525 -12.06 20.50 -49.67
N ASP A 526 -12.56 20.07 -50.84
CA ASP A 526 -13.35 20.92 -51.73
C ASP A 526 -14.81 21.02 -51.28
N VAL A 527 -15.40 19.93 -50.78
CA VAL A 527 -16.81 19.87 -50.36
C VAL A 527 -16.98 20.27 -48.88
N GLY A 528 -16.08 19.82 -48.01
CA GLY A 528 -15.93 20.27 -46.62
C GLY A 528 -17.02 19.89 -45.60
N LYS A 529 -18.16 19.28 -46.00
CA LYS A 529 -19.30 18.93 -45.13
C LYS A 529 -20.13 17.74 -45.64
N ASN A 530 -20.84 17.02 -44.76
CA ASN A 530 -21.63 15.81 -45.09
C ASN A 530 -20.78 14.62 -45.55
N CYS A 531 -19.69 14.33 -44.84
CA CYS A 531 -18.94 13.10 -45.05
C CYS A 531 -19.70 11.93 -44.40
N SER A 532 -19.86 10.85 -45.15
CA SER A 532 -20.39 9.58 -44.66
C SER A 532 -19.76 8.41 -45.39
N VAL A 533 -19.42 7.36 -44.64
CA VAL A 533 -19.02 6.07 -45.20
C VAL A 533 -19.89 4.99 -44.60
N THR A 534 -20.55 4.22 -45.46
CA THR A 534 -21.42 3.10 -45.09
C THR A 534 -20.85 1.80 -45.63
N LEU A 535 -20.69 0.82 -44.75
CA LEU A 535 -20.25 -0.53 -45.07
C LEU A 535 -21.32 -1.53 -44.63
N GLU A 536 -21.86 -2.28 -45.60
CA GLU A 536 -22.90 -3.28 -45.38
C GLU A 536 -22.30 -4.69 -45.50
N PHE A 537 -22.70 -5.60 -44.63
CA PHE A 537 -22.23 -7.00 -44.57
C PHE A 537 -23.36 -8.00 -44.86
N THR A 538 -23.03 -9.22 -45.30
CA THR A 538 -24.05 -10.26 -45.58
C THR A 538 -24.76 -10.77 -44.35
N ASN A 539 -24.14 -10.66 -43.17
CA ASN A 539 -24.75 -11.00 -41.89
C ASN A 539 -25.82 -9.98 -41.44
N GLY A 540 -26.16 -8.99 -42.28
CA GLY A 540 -27.21 -8.02 -42.04
C GLY A 540 -26.76 -6.76 -41.32
N TYR A 541 -25.52 -6.71 -40.81
CA TYR A 541 -24.98 -5.50 -40.19
C TYR A 541 -24.65 -4.44 -41.24
N SER A 542 -24.96 -3.19 -40.93
CA SER A 542 -24.50 -2.02 -41.65
C SER A 542 -23.89 -1.03 -40.68
N ILE A 543 -22.64 -0.63 -40.94
CA ILE A 543 -21.93 0.38 -40.17
C ILE A 543 -21.89 1.64 -41.02
N THR A 544 -22.40 2.75 -40.49
CA THR A 544 -22.24 4.07 -41.11
C THR A 544 -21.53 5.01 -40.17
N ARG A 545 -20.45 5.63 -40.65
CA ARG A 545 -19.71 6.64 -39.89
C ARG A 545 -19.86 7.99 -40.57
N TYR A 546 -20.23 8.99 -39.77
CA TYR A 546 -20.43 10.36 -40.23
C TYR A 546 -19.32 11.28 -39.75
N ARG A 547 -19.01 12.31 -40.56
CA ARG A 547 -18.14 13.41 -40.15
C ARG A 547 -18.61 14.72 -40.75
N LYS A 548 -18.68 15.78 -39.93
CA LYS A 548 -19.21 17.10 -40.31
C LYS A 548 -20.56 17.00 -41.05
N HIS A 549 -21.40 16.02 -40.68
CA HIS A 549 -22.67 15.78 -41.34
C HIS A 549 -23.77 16.67 -40.75
N ARG A 550 -24.64 17.23 -41.61
CA ARG A 550 -25.66 18.21 -41.19
C ARG A 550 -26.61 17.66 -40.12
N ILE A 551 -27.05 16.42 -40.29
CA ILE A 551 -28.03 15.75 -39.40
C ILE A 551 -27.30 14.93 -38.32
N HIS A 552 -26.56 13.90 -38.75
CA HIS A 552 -25.85 12.95 -37.88
C HIS A 552 -24.55 13.46 -37.23
N LYS A 553 -24.10 14.69 -37.51
CA LYS A 553 -22.86 15.28 -36.95
C LYS A 553 -21.63 14.40 -37.16
N ASN A 554 -21.05 13.87 -36.08
CA ASN A 554 -19.86 13.00 -36.09
C ASN A 554 -20.17 11.61 -35.49
N ARG A 555 -21.43 11.15 -35.58
CA ARG A 555 -21.88 9.89 -34.98
C ARG A 555 -21.46 8.68 -35.81
N ILE A 556 -21.41 7.52 -35.15
CA ILE A 556 -21.44 6.20 -35.77
C ILE A 556 -22.89 5.73 -35.64
N THR A 557 -23.42 5.07 -36.67
CA THR A 557 -24.72 4.42 -36.64
C THR A 557 -24.54 2.99 -37.10
N VAL A 558 -24.97 2.04 -36.28
CA VAL A 558 -24.98 0.62 -36.61
C VAL A 558 -26.43 0.19 -36.78
N SER A 559 -26.73 -0.59 -37.81
CA SER A 559 -28.03 -1.23 -37.98
C SER A 559 -27.87 -2.72 -38.26
N LEU A 560 -28.85 -3.51 -37.81
CA LEU A 560 -28.96 -4.93 -38.10
C LEU A 560 -30.26 -5.15 -38.88
N HIS A 561 -30.16 -5.65 -40.11
CA HIS A 561 -31.29 -5.82 -41.03
C HIS A 561 -32.14 -4.54 -41.19
N GLY A 562 -31.49 -3.37 -41.17
CA GLY A 562 -32.14 -2.05 -41.27
C GLY A 562 -32.66 -1.46 -39.95
N ASN A 563 -32.64 -2.22 -38.85
CA ASN A 563 -33.03 -1.73 -37.52
C ASN A 563 -31.84 -1.08 -36.80
N PRO A 564 -31.94 0.16 -36.30
CA PRO A 564 -30.85 0.84 -35.57
C PRO A 564 -30.48 0.12 -34.26
N GLN A 565 -29.18 -0.01 -33.98
CA GLN A 565 -28.61 -0.59 -32.77
C GLN A 565 -27.87 0.49 -31.96
N PRO A 566 -28.58 1.34 -31.19
CA PRO A 566 -28.00 2.52 -30.53
C PRO A 566 -26.89 2.19 -29.52
N GLN A 567 -26.97 1.02 -28.89
CA GLN A 567 -25.92 0.42 -28.06
C GLN A 567 -24.55 0.31 -28.77
N LEU A 568 -24.51 -0.07 -30.05
CA LEU A 568 -23.29 -0.32 -30.82
C LEU A 568 -22.72 0.96 -31.47
N GLU A 569 -23.25 2.14 -31.16
CA GLU A 569 -22.79 3.43 -31.73
C GLU A 569 -21.50 3.97 -31.07
N THR A 570 -20.90 3.21 -30.14
CA THR A 570 -19.57 3.49 -29.54
C THR A 570 -18.47 2.65 -30.18
N GLN A 571 -17.23 3.16 -30.21
CA GLN A 571 -16.11 2.40 -30.81
C GLN A 571 -15.81 1.12 -30.03
N THR A 572 -15.90 1.15 -28.69
CA THR A 572 -15.65 -0.01 -27.84
C THR A 572 -16.68 -1.12 -28.12
N ALA A 573 -17.96 -0.78 -28.18
CA ALA A 573 -19.02 -1.73 -28.50
C ALA A 573 -18.89 -2.29 -29.93
N LEU A 574 -18.39 -1.48 -30.86
CA LEU A 574 -18.12 -1.92 -32.23
C LEU A 574 -16.89 -2.85 -32.31
N ASP A 575 -15.81 -2.56 -31.57
CA ASP A 575 -14.63 -3.43 -31.50
C ASP A 575 -14.97 -4.78 -30.85
N GLU A 576 -15.82 -4.79 -29.83
CA GLU A 576 -16.38 -6.01 -29.21
C GLU A 576 -17.25 -6.79 -30.20
N LEU A 577 -18.16 -6.11 -30.92
CA LEU A 577 -18.98 -6.74 -31.96
C LEU A 577 -18.11 -7.37 -33.06
N LEU A 578 -17.09 -6.63 -33.53
CA LEU A 578 -16.18 -7.10 -34.56
C LEU A 578 -15.29 -8.23 -34.04
N GLY A 579 -15.01 -8.32 -32.74
CA GLY A 579 -14.15 -9.33 -32.15
C GLY A 579 -12.66 -9.13 -32.46
N ILE A 580 -12.27 -7.95 -32.92
CA ILE A 580 -10.91 -7.58 -33.28
C ILE A 580 -10.68 -6.08 -33.10
N ASP A 581 -9.51 -5.68 -32.60
CA ASP A 581 -9.14 -4.26 -32.51
C ASP A 581 -8.49 -3.77 -33.82
N TYR A 582 -8.45 -2.45 -34.02
CA TYR A 582 -7.82 -1.83 -35.20
C TYR A 582 -6.38 -2.31 -35.43
N LYS A 583 -5.59 -2.46 -34.36
CA LYS A 583 -4.16 -2.81 -34.45
C LYS A 583 -3.96 -4.24 -34.95
N THR A 584 -4.79 -5.17 -34.50
CA THR A 584 -4.77 -6.56 -34.93
C THR A 584 -5.32 -6.65 -36.34
N TYR A 585 -6.47 -6.01 -36.62
CA TYR A 585 -7.06 -5.96 -37.95
C TYR A 585 -6.11 -5.42 -39.02
N ALA A 586 -5.43 -4.29 -38.74
CA ALA A 586 -4.47 -3.68 -39.66
C ALA A 586 -3.20 -4.50 -39.90
N ARG A 587 -2.97 -5.57 -39.11
CA ARG A 587 -1.82 -6.47 -39.22
C ARG A 587 -2.19 -7.86 -39.74
N THR A 588 -3.44 -8.29 -39.56
CA THR A 588 -3.93 -9.62 -39.95
C THR A 588 -4.80 -9.59 -41.21
N VAL A 589 -5.57 -8.51 -41.46
CA VAL A 589 -6.50 -8.38 -42.60
C VAL A 589 -5.97 -7.44 -43.68
N VAL A 590 -5.15 -6.46 -43.29
CA VAL A 590 -4.57 -5.47 -44.21
C VAL A 590 -3.06 -5.69 -44.34
N LEU A 591 -2.58 -5.94 -45.56
CA LEU A 591 -1.17 -5.92 -45.90
C LEU A 591 -0.79 -4.56 -46.48
N SER A 592 -0.15 -3.69 -45.69
CA SER A 592 0.47 -2.46 -46.18
C SER A 592 1.99 -2.59 -46.25
N HIS A 593 2.66 -1.80 -47.10
CA HIS A 593 4.12 -1.76 -47.24
C HIS A 593 4.86 -1.59 -45.90
N GLU A 594 4.23 -0.92 -44.92
CA GLU A 594 4.80 -0.70 -43.60
C GLU A 594 4.51 -1.81 -42.57
N SER A 595 3.50 -2.67 -42.79
CA SER A 595 2.98 -3.59 -41.76
C SER A 595 3.88 -4.80 -41.47
N SER A 596 4.34 -5.53 -42.49
CA SER A 596 5.14 -6.75 -42.32
C SER A 596 6.58 -6.48 -41.89
N SER A 597 7.19 -5.45 -42.46
CA SER A 597 8.54 -5.01 -42.08
C SER A 597 8.58 -4.49 -40.63
N LYS A 598 7.51 -3.81 -40.15
CA LYS A 598 7.37 -3.43 -38.73
C LYS A 598 7.23 -4.65 -37.83
N PHE A 599 6.51 -5.69 -38.25
CA PHE A 599 6.39 -6.92 -37.46
C PHE A 599 7.76 -7.58 -37.25
N LEU A 600 8.51 -7.88 -38.32
CA LEU A 600 9.82 -8.53 -38.23
C LEU A 600 10.87 -7.70 -37.47
N ASN A 601 10.81 -6.37 -37.60
CA ASN A 601 11.74 -5.44 -36.93
C ASN A 601 11.29 -5.00 -35.52
N SER A 602 10.11 -5.41 -35.05
CA SER A 602 9.62 -5.02 -33.71
C SER A 602 10.34 -5.78 -32.60
N ALA A 603 10.33 -5.20 -31.39
CA ALA A 603 10.98 -5.81 -30.22
C ALA A 603 10.40 -7.21 -29.95
N PRO A 604 11.19 -8.17 -29.44
CA PRO A 604 10.71 -9.53 -29.16
C PRO A 604 9.43 -9.59 -28.30
N THR A 605 9.27 -8.64 -27.37
CA THR A 605 8.05 -8.49 -26.56
C THR A 605 6.83 -8.03 -27.36
N GLU A 606 7.03 -7.09 -28.27
CA GLU A 606 5.94 -6.60 -29.13
C GLU A 606 5.51 -7.66 -30.13
N ARG A 607 6.48 -8.38 -30.74
CA ARG A 607 6.19 -9.56 -31.55
C ARG A 607 5.43 -10.63 -30.76
N HIS A 608 5.83 -10.87 -29.51
CA HIS A 608 5.16 -11.82 -28.64
C HIS A 608 3.72 -11.43 -28.33
N ASP A 609 3.48 -10.20 -27.92
CA ASP A 609 2.13 -9.72 -27.63
C ASP A 609 1.27 -9.72 -28.91
N LEU A 610 1.85 -9.45 -30.08
CA LEU A 610 1.14 -9.47 -31.37
C LEU A 610 0.78 -10.87 -31.85
N ILE A 611 1.71 -11.81 -31.79
CA ILE A 611 1.44 -13.21 -32.10
C ILE A 611 0.40 -13.72 -31.11
N GLN A 612 0.55 -13.46 -29.81
CA GLN A 612 -0.43 -13.85 -28.80
C GLN A 612 -1.83 -13.25 -29.07
N ALA A 613 -1.92 -11.99 -29.46
CA ALA A 613 -3.19 -11.35 -29.84
C ALA A 613 -3.79 -11.94 -31.13
N SER A 614 -2.96 -12.14 -32.16
CA SER A 614 -3.39 -12.71 -33.45
C SER A 614 -3.84 -14.16 -33.33
N LEU A 615 -3.26 -14.92 -32.38
CA LEU A 615 -3.62 -16.29 -32.06
C LEU A 615 -4.84 -16.40 -31.11
N GLY A 616 -5.45 -15.29 -30.69
CA GLY A 616 -6.56 -15.28 -29.74
C GLY A 616 -6.18 -15.67 -28.30
N LEU A 617 -4.89 -15.65 -27.96
CA LEU A 617 -4.35 -16.07 -26.66
C LEU A 617 -4.34 -14.95 -25.60
N SER A 618 -4.97 -13.82 -25.87
CA SER A 618 -5.11 -12.70 -24.92
C SER A 618 -5.87 -13.13 -23.65
N VAL A 619 -6.80 -14.07 -23.77
CA VAL A 619 -7.58 -14.69 -22.69
C VAL A 619 -6.71 -15.33 -21.59
N LEU A 620 -5.51 -15.83 -21.94
CA LEU A 620 -4.58 -16.40 -20.96
C LEU A 620 -4.11 -15.36 -19.93
N ASN A 621 -4.01 -14.09 -20.32
CA ASN A 621 -3.67 -13.00 -19.39
C ASN A 621 -4.81 -12.75 -18.39
N GLN A 622 -6.06 -12.84 -18.83
CA GLN A 622 -7.24 -12.73 -17.97
C GLN A 622 -7.33 -13.91 -17.00
N CYS A 623 -7.11 -15.15 -17.48
CA CYS A 623 -7.02 -16.34 -16.65
C CYS A 623 -6.02 -16.15 -15.49
N ARG A 624 -4.86 -15.55 -15.79
CA ARG A 624 -3.84 -15.25 -14.79
C ARG A 624 -4.31 -14.22 -13.75
N GLN A 625 -5.01 -13.17 -14.19
CA GLN A 625 -5.55 -12.14 -13.30
C GLN A 625 -6.62 -12.72 -12.37
N ILE A 626 -7.54 -13.54 -12.91
CA ILE A 626 -8.54 -14.28 -12.12
C ILE A 626 -7.83 -15.13 -11.06
N SER A 627 -6.85 -15.95 -11.47
CA SER A 627 -6.09 -16.81 -10.56
C SER A 627 -5.43 -16.01 -9.42
N LYS A 628 -4.86 -14.83 -9.71
CA LYS A 628 -4.29 -13.93 -8.68
C LYS A 628 -5.33 -13.33 -7.74
N SER A 629 -6.51 -12.99 -8.27
CA SER A 629 -7.63 -12.50 -7.46
C SER A 629 -8.10 -13.56 -6.47
N LEU A 630 -8.23 -14.81 -6.92
CA LEU A 630 -8.60 -15.95 -6.08
C LEU A 630 -7.57 -16.23 -4.98
N ILE A 631 -6.27 -16.16 -5.29
CA ILE A 631 -5.21 -16.25 -4.26
C ILE A 631 -5.37 -15.15 -3.22
N LYS A 632 -5.67 -13.92 -3.62
CA LYS A 632 -5.87 -12.79 -2.70
C LYS A 632 -7.07 -13.03 -1.76
N ASP A 633 -8.14 -13.64 -2.26
CA ASP A 633 -9.32 -14.01 -1.46
C ASP A 633 -9.01 -15.14 -0.45
N ILE A 634 -8.23 -16.15 -0.89
CA ILE A 634 -7.74 -17.22 0.00
C ILE A 634 -6.78 -16.63 1.06
N ASP A 635 -5.83 -15.78 0.68
CA ASP A 635 -4.88 -15.13 1.61
C ASP A 635 -5.61 -14.26 2.64
N ALA A 636 -6.70 -13.60 2.26
CA ALA A 636 -7.55 -12.86 3.19
C ALA A 636 -8.29 -13.81 4.16
N SER A 637 -8.80 -14.94 3.66
CA SER A 637 -9.44 -15.97 4.48
C SER A 637 -8.46 -16.60 5.47
N MET A 638 -7.24 -16.93 5.03
CA MET A 638 -6.15 -17.44 5.86
C MET A 638 -5.77 -16.43 6.93
N SER A 639 -5.63 -15.14 6.57
CA SER A 639 -5.28 -14.07 7.53
C SER A 639 -6.35 -13.90 8.61
N ARG A 640 -7.64 -14.07 8.27
CA ARG A 640 -8.74 -14.05 9.24
C ARG A 640 -8.66 -15.22 10.21
N VAL A 641 -8.51 -16.45 9.68
CA VAL A 641 -8.41 -17.67 10.50
C VAL A 641 -7.15 -17.64 11.38
N ASP A 642 -6.01 -17.18 10.87
CA ASP A 642 -4.76 -17.01 11.63
C ASP A 642 -4.90 -15.97 12.74
N ALA A 643 -5.63 -14.86 12.49
CA ALA A 643 -5.93 -13.88 13.53
C ALA A 643 -6.84 -14.44 14.64
N GLU A 644 -7.87 -15.20 14.28
CA GLU A 644 -8.75 -15.92 15.22
C GLU A 644 -7.95 -16.94 16.04
N LEU A 645 -7.09 -17.74 15.39
CA LEU A 645 -6.22 -18.72 16.04
C LEU A 645 -5.26 -18.05 17.03
N LYS A 646 -4.61 -16.94 16.63
CA LYS A 646 -3.73 -16.16 17.52
C LYS A 646 -4.46 -15.54 18.70
N ALA A 647 -5.69 -15.06 18.49
CA ALA A 647 -6.52 -14.51 19.57
C ALA A 647 -6.88 -15.61 20.59
N LEU A 648 -7.37 -16.76 20.10
CA LEU A 648 -7.74 -17.89 20.95
C LEU A 648 -6.53 -18.48 21.70
N THR A 649 -5.37 -18.58 21.03
CA THR A 649 -4.12 -19.05 21.65
C THR A 649 -3.70 -18.15 22.83
N ARG A 650 -3.88 -16.83 22.73
CA ARG A 650 -3.60 -15.90 23.84
C ARG A 650 -4.57 -16.10 24.99
N THR A 651 -5.86 -16.30 24.71
CA THR A 651 -6.89 -16.58 25.73
C THR A 651 -6.58 -17.89 26.45
N VAL A 652 -6.27 -18.97 25.72
CA VAL A 652 -5.85 -20.26 26.29
C VAL A 652 -4.62 -20.08 27.19
N GLY A 653 -3.61 -19.32 26.74
CA GLY A 653 -2.43 -19.05 27.57
C GLY A 653 -2.73 -18.29 28.87
N HIS A 654 -3.67 -17.35 28.84
CA HIS A 654 -4.13 -16.61 30.04
C HIS A 654 -4.91 -17.51 31.00
N ASP A 655 -5.83 -18.31 30.49
CA ASP A 655 -6.66 -19.19 31.30
C ASP A 655 -5.85 -20.36 31.89
N GLU A 656 -4.82 -20.84 31.18
CA GLU A 656 -3.83 -21.77 31.75
C GLU A 656 -3.06 -21.16 32.92
N GLU A 657 -2.68 -19.89 32.84
CA GLU A 657 -2.02 -19.18 33.94
C GLU A 657 -2.95 -18.99 35.14
N ARG A 658 -4.19 -18.58 34.87
CA ARG A 658 -5.24 -18.47 35.88
C ARG A 658 -5.51 -19.81 36.56
N LEU A 659 -5.60 -20.90 35.81
CA LEU A 659 -5.78 -22.25 36.35
C LEU A 659 -4.60 -22.65 37.25
N ARG A 660 -3.35 -22.36 36.83
CA ARG A 660 -2.16 -22.57 37.68
C ARG A 660 -2.26 -21.80 39.00
N ASP A 661 -2.73 -20.57 38.97
CA ASP A 661 -2.87 -19.74 40.17
C ASP A 661 -4.02 -20.18 41.08
N LEU A 662 -5.14 -20.61 40.52
CA LEU A 662 -6.25 -21.22 41.27
C LEU A 662 -5.78 -22.50 41.99
N HIS A 663 -5.06 -23.39 41.29
CA HIS A 663 -4.48 -24.59 41.90
C HIS A 663 -3.45 -24.27 43.01
N LYS A 664 -2.59 -23.26 42.81
CA LYS A 664 -1.66 -22.80 43.87
C LYS A 664 -2.41 -22.29 45.10
N LYS A 665 -3.45 -21.46 44.91
CA LYS A 665 -4.28 -20.93 46.00
C LYS A 665 -5.03 -22.04 46.73
N GLN A 666 -5.62 -22.98 46.01
CA GLN A 666 -6.29 -24.16 46.57
C GLN A 666 -5.33 -24.97 47.44
N LYS A 667 -4.12 -25.28 46.93
CA LYS A 667 -3.11 -26.04 47.68
C LYS A 667 -2.66 -25.31 48.95
N ARG A 668 -2.45 -23.99 48.86
CA ARG A 668 -2.08 -23.16 50.02
C ARG A 668 -3.18 -23.15 51.08
N LEU A 669 -4.43 -22.89 50.69
CA LEU A 669 -5.56 -22.89 51.63
C LEU A 669 -5.79 -24.27 52.26
N GLY A 670 -5.61 -25.34 51.49
CA GLY A 670 -5.62 -26.70 52.02
C GLY A 670 -4.53 -26.95 53.07
N SER A 671 -3.31 -26.44 52.85
CA SER A 671 -2.23 -26.53 53.86
C SER A 671 -2.49 -25.67 55.11
N GLU A 672 -3.06 -24.47 54.94
CA GLU A 672 -3.47 -23.60 56.06
C GLU A 672 -4.59 -24.25 56.89
N ALA A 673 -5.56 -24.88 56.24
CA ALA A 673 -6.63 -25.64 56.89
C ALA A 673 -6.06 -26.82 57.70
N ALA A 674 -5.12 -27.58 57.13
CA ALA A 674 -4.45 -28.69 57.81
C ALA A 674 -3.66 -28.23 59.06
N GLN A 675 -2.91 -27.12 58.95
CA GLN A 675 -2.18 -26.53 60.08
C GLN A 675 -3.13 -26.02 61.18
N ALA A 676 -4.25 -25.38 60.80
CA ALA A 676 -5.26 -24.91 61.75
C ALA A 676 -5.97 -26.09 62.44
N LEU A 677 -6.22 -27.18 61.72
CA LEU A 677 -6.78 -28.42 62.26
C LEU A 677 -5.82 -29.07 63.27
N GLU A 678 -4.53 -29.11 62.96
CA GLU A 678 -3.50 -29.61 63.88
C GLU A 678 -3.43 -28.76 65.15
N SER A 679 -3.44 -27.43 65.00
CA SER A 679 -3.46 -26.47 66.12
C SER A 679 -4.71 -26.60 66.99
N LEU A 680 -5.87 -26.85 66.37
CA LEU A 680 -7.13 -27.12 67.07
C LEU A 680 -7.05 -28.44 67.84
N ASN A 681 -6.50 -29.50 67.24
CA ASN A 681 -6.33 -30.79 67.88
C ASN A 681 -5.38 -30.72 69.08
N THR A 682 -4.31 -29.93 69.02
CA THR A 682 -3.45 -29.66 70.18
C THR A 682 -4.19 -28.90 71.28
N ALA A 683 -4.94 -27.85 70.96
CA ALA A 683 -5.71 -27.09 71.94
C ALA A 683 -6.80 -27.94 72.63
N LEU A 684 -7.43 -28.85 71.89
CA LEU A 684 -8.41 -29.81 72.43
C LEU A 684 -7.78 -30.85 73.36
N ARG A 685 -6.53 -31.27 73.09
CA ARG A 685 -5.77 -32.15 73.99
C ARG A 685 -5.40 -31.44 75.29
N ASP A 686 -4.90 -30.20 75.21
CA ASP A 686 -4.55 -29.38 76.37
C ASP A 686 -5.77 -29.08 77.26
N ARG A 687 -6.96 -28.92 76.66
CA ARG A 687 -8.24 -28.83 77.38
C ARG A 687 -8.55 -30.11 78.17
N LYS A 688 -8.32 -31.29 77.59
CA LYS A 688 -8.60 -32.58 78.26
C LYS A 688 -7.69 -32.84 79.47
N CYS A 689 -6.42 -32.43 79.41
CA CYS A 689 -5.46 -32.62 80.51
C CYS A 689 -5.72 -31.71 81.73
N ASN A 690 -6.45 -30.60 81.58
CA ASN A 690 -6.73 -29.62 82.64
C ASN A 690 -8.06 -29.82 83.39
N LYS A 691 -8.71 -30.99 83.29
CA LYS A 691 -9.92 -31.30 84.07
C LYS A 691 -9.59 -31.53 85.56
N VAL A 692 -9.58 -30.47 86.36
CA VAL A 692 -9.79 -30.57 87.81
C VAL A 692 -11.29 -30.36 88.07
N GLN A 693 -11.93 -31.31 88.77
CA GLN A 693 -13.33 -31.16 89.18
C GLN A 693 -13.50 -29.87 89.99
N PRO A 694 -14.44 -28.98 89.63
CA PRO A 694 -14.71 -27.81 90.46
C PRO A 694 -15.30 -28.31 91.78
N LEU A 695 -14.60 -28.12 92.90
CA LEU A 695 -15.27 -28.16 94.20
C LEU A 695 -16.35 -27.07 94.15
N GLN A 696 -17.62 -27.49 94.16
CA GLN A 696 -18.71 -26.54 94.31
C GLN A 696 -18.50 -25.80 95.64
N PRO A 697 -18.59 -24.46 95.66
CA PRO A 697 -18.50 -23.73 96.91
C PRO A 697 -19.71 -24.15 97.76
N ASP A 698 -19.46 -24.94 98.79
CA ASP A 698 -20.44 -25.32 99.80
C ASP A 698 -21.11 -24.02 100.28
N THR A 699 -22.44 -23.93 100.27
CA THR A 699 -23.19 -22.73 100.68
C THR A 699 -22.84 -22.30 102.11
N GLY A 700 -22.29 -23.22 102.91
CA GLY A 700 -21.67 -22.96 104.21
C GLY A 700 -20.44 -22.04 104.16
N PHE A 701 -19.64 -22.03 103.09
CA PHE A 701 -18.41 -21.22 103.02
C PHE A 701 -18.69 -19.73 102.85
N GLN A 702 -19.66 -19.36 102.01
CA GLN A 702 -20.10 -17.96 101.86
C GLN A 702 -20.83 -17.44 103.12
N TYR A 703 -21.64 -18.29 103.78
CA TYR A 703 -22.28 -17.94 105.06
C TYR A 703 -21.24 -17.73 106.17
N ASN A 704 -20.25 -18.62 106.28
CA ASN A 704 -19.18 -18.51 107.27
C ASN A 704 -18.30 -17.27 107.04
N THR A 705 -18.04 -16.89 105.80
CA THR A 705 -17.29 -15.66 105.45
C THR A 705 -18.04 -14.40 105.93
N ARG A 706 -19.35 -14.35 105.68
CA ARG A 706 -20.19 -13.22 106.11
C ARG A 706 -20.31 -13.14 107.63
N MET A 707 -20.44 -14.29 108.31
CA MET A 707 -20.44 -14.39 109.77
C MET A 707 -19.11 -13.97 110.41
N LEU A 708 -17.98 -14.30 109.76
CA LEU A 708 -16.64 -13.87 110.19
C LEU A 708 -16.49 -12.35 110.14
N GLN A 709 -16.97 -11.70 109.08
CA GLN A 709 -16.93 -10.24 108.94
C GLN A 709 -17.79 -9.52 109.98
N THR A 710 -18.99 -10.04 110.28
CA THR A 710 -19.85 -9.46 111.32
C THR A 710 -19.22 -9.57 112.72
N LYS A 711 -18.52 -10.68 113.01
CA LYS A 711 -17.81 -10.86 114.29
C LYS A 711 -16.62 -9.92 114.44
N ILE A 712 -15.87 -9.66 113.37
CA ILE A 712 -14.76 -8.69 113.39
C ILE A 712 -15.30 -7.29 113.70
N SER A 713 -16.33 -6.85 112.96
CA SER A 713 -16.95 -5.54 113.16
C SER A 713 -17.52 -5.37 114.57
N GLY A 714 -18.15 -6.40 115.14
CA GLY A 714 -18.71 -6.33 116.50
C GLY A 714 -17.64 -6.19 117.60
N GLU A 715 -16.47 -6.79 117.45
CA GLU A 715 -15.37 -6.65 118.42
C GLU A 715 -14.63 -5.31 118.29
N GLU A 716 -14.56 -4.73 117.09
CA GLU A 716 -13.97 -3.40 116.86
C GLU A 716 -14.77 -2.30 117.59
N ASP A 717 -16.10 -2.37 117.52
CA ASP A 717 -17.00 -1.44 118.21
C ASP A 717 -16.90 -1.56 119.74
N ASN A 718 -16.73 -2.77 120.26
CA ASN A 718 -16.58 -3.03 121.69
C ASN A 718 -15.28 -2.40 122.24
N LEU A 719 -14.19 -2.51 121.48
CA LEU A 719 -12.89 -1.93 121.80
C LEU A 719 -12.94 -0.40 121.86
N LEU A 720 -13.68 0.23 120.96
CA LEU A 720 -13.88 1.67 120.93
C LEU A 720 -14.63 2.17 122.17
N ARG A 721 -15.66 1.44 122.60
CA ARG A 721 -16.43 1.76 123.83
C ARG A 721 -15.56 1.70 125.08
N LEU A 722 -14.81 0.61 125.26
CA LEU A 722 -13.92 0.42 126.42
C LEU A 722 -12.84 1.52 126.50
N ARG A 723 -12.27 1.91 125.37
CA ARG A 723 -11.23 2.97 125.29
C ARG A 723 -11.78 4.35 125.66
N THR A 724 -13.03 4.62 125.31
CA THR A 724 -13.71 5.89 125.63
C THR A 724 -13.98 6.01 127.13
N SER A 725 -14.45 4.93 127.77
CA SER A 725 -14.66 4.89 129.23
C SER A 725 -13.36 5.00 130.03
N TYR A 726 -12.25 4.44 129.55
CA TYR A 726 -10.93 4.60 130.17
C TYR A 726 -10.48 6.07 130.20
N SER A 727 -10.70 6.82 129.11
CA SER A 727 -10.28 8.23 129.00
C SER A 727 -11.04 9.15 129.97
N GLN A 728 -12.35 8.96 130.12
CA GLN A 728 -13.22 9.83 130.93
C GLN A 728 -12.91 9.74 132.44
N ILE A 729 -12.58 8.55 132.93
CA ILE A 729 -12.26 8.33 134.36
C ILE A 729 -10.87 8.88 134.70
N TRP A 730 -9.94 8.83 133.75
CA TRP A 730 -8.57 9.31 133.94
C TRP A 730 -8.50 10.84 134.09
N GLU A 731 -9.39 11.57 133.41
CA GLU A 731 -9.44 13.04 133.41
C GLU A 731 -9.96 13.64 134.74
N GLN A 732 -10.89 12.96 135.42
CA GLN A 732 -11.39 13.39 136.74
C GLN A 732 -10.36 13.25 137.87
N TYR A 733 -9.42 12.30 137.75
CA TYR A 733 -8.40 12.04 138.78
C TYR A 733 -7.30 13.12 138.85
N HIS A 734 -7.07 13.85 137.76
CA HIS A 734 -5.96 14.82 137.65
C HIS A 734 -6.28 16.22 138.20
N VAL A 735 -7.55 16.63 138.23
CA VAL A 735 -7.99 17.99 138.63
C VAL A 735 -7.97 18.20 140.15
N ASP A 736 -8.17 17.15 140.95
CA ASP A 736 -8.26 17.22 142.43
C ASP A 736 -6.89 17.27 143.13
N ARG A 737 -5.79 17.02 142.39
CA ARG A 737 -4.41 16.94 142.91
C ARG A 737 -3.64 18.26 142.83
N GLN A 738 -4.06 19.19 141.97
CA GLN A 738 -3.27 20.37 141.59
C GLN A 738 -3.53 21.61 142.48
N THR A 739 -4.63 21.64 143.25
CA THR A 739 -5.05 22.76 144.11
C THR A 739 -4.44 22.77 145.53
N ARG A 740 -3.68 21.74 145.95
CA ARG A 740 -3.14 21.60 147.32
C ARG A 740 -1.62 21.85 147.50
N LEU A 741 -0.92 22.42 146.52
CA LEU A 741 0.56 22.52 146.53
C LEU A 741 1.17 23.95 146.66
N ASP A 742 0.39 25.02 146.81
CA ASP A 742 0.92 26.42 146.77
C ASP A 742 1.31 27.07 148.13
N GLN A 743 1.28 26.34 149.26
CA GLN A 743 1.44 26.95 150.59
C GLN A 743 2.84 26.96 151.27
N PRO A 744 3.93 26.33 150.77
CA PRO A 744 5.26 26.46 151.39
C PRO A 744 6.34 27.16 150.53
N GLN A 745 6.01 27.85 149.43
CA GLN A 745 7.02 28.56 148.61
C GLN A 745 7.41 29.96 149.15
N HIS A 746 6.65 30.51 150.10
CA HIS A 746 6.90 31.85 150.63
C HIS A 746 8.00 31.93 151.72
N GLN A 747 8.50 30.78 152.21
CA GLN A 747 9.57 30.69 153.23
C GLN A 747 10.98 30.44 152.66
N LEU A 748 11.12 30.12 151.36
CA LEU A 748 12.44 29.90 150.73
C LEU A 748 13.08 31.20 150.19
N ALA A 749 12.28 32.26 149.97
CA ALA A 749 12.73 33.55 149.44
C ALA A 749 13.49 34.42 150.46
N GLN A 750 13.34 34.17 151.77
CA GLN A 750 14.03 34.92 152.83
C GLN A 750 15.42 34.35 153.19
N ARG A 751 15.85 33.23 152.62
CA ARG A 751 17.17 32.61 152.92
C ARG A 751 18.18 32.63 151.77
N LEU A 752 17.82 33.17 150.61
CA LEU A 752 18.71 33.31 149.44
C LEU A 752 19.10 34.78 149.17
N GLU A 753 19.18 35.58 150.24
CA GLU A 753 19.69 36.96 150.21
C GLU A 753 21.11 37.09 150.83
N ALA A 754 21.89 36.01 150.92
CA ALA A 754 23.22 36.07 151.55
C ALA A 754 24.40 35.47 150.75
N VAL A 755 24.20 34.95 149.54
CA VAL A 755 25.30 34.49 148.66
C VAL A 755 24.80 34.55 147.20
N ALA A 756 25.27 35.38 146.29
CA ALA A 756 26.34 36.34 146.32
C ALA A 756 26.04 37.41 145.27
N SER A 757 26.19 38.65 145.71
CA SER A 757 26.53 39.81 144.91
C SER A 757 27.76 39.55 144.03
N ALA A 758 27.56 39.30 142.74
CA ALA A 758 28.50 39.59 141.67
C ALA A 758 27.77 39.61 140.31
N ARG A 759 27.16 40.76 140.03
CA ARG A 759 26.76 41.25 138.69
C ARG A 759 28.02 41.37 137.78
N PRO A 760 27.95 41.49 136.43
CA PRO A 760 26.95 42.26 135.66
C PRO A 760 26.39 41.56 134.40
N LYS A 761 25.10 41.76 134.07
CA LYS A 761 24.54 42.81 133.19
C LYS A 761 25.16 42.83 131.79
N GLY A 762 24.36 42.45 130.80
CA GLY A 762 24.69 42.62 129.39
C GLY A 762 23.61 42.14 128.43
N LEU A 763 22.43 42.76 128.52
CA LEU A 763 21.47 43.01 127.43
C LEU A 763 21.24 41.88 126.40
N GLN A 764 20.06 41.25 126.42
CA GLN A 764 18.93 41.77 125.64
C GLN A 764 19.40 42.46 124.34
N LYS A 765 19.57 41.67 123.28
CA LYS A 765 19.12 41.95 121.89
C LYS A 765 19.75 40.94 120.93
N LEU A 766 19.16 39.76 120.86
CA LEU A 766 18.95 39.09 119.58
C LEU A 766 17.67 38.27 119.69
N PHE A 767 16.60 39.06 119.81
CA PHE A 767 15.25 38.74 119.42
C PHE A 767 15.27 38.18 117.98
N ILE A 768 14.45 37.17 117.73
CA ILE A 768 13.99 36.70 116.41
C ILE A 768 15.04 35.84 115.67
N GLY A 769 14.99 34.54 115.97
CA GLY A 769 15.84 33.54 115.32
C GLY A 769 15.50 32.11 115.71
N ILE A 770 14.23 31.75 115.57
CA ILE A 770 13.82 30.37 115.25
C ILE A 770 13.84 29.38 116.43
N ASN A 771 12.63 29.32 116.97
CA ASN A 771 12.02 28.48 117.98
C ASN A 771 12.14 26.93 117.81
N ILE A 772 13.24 26.34 117.35
CA ILE A 772 13.33 24.85 117.25
C ILE A 772 14.70 24.34 117.70
N LEU A 773 15.06 24.70 118.94
CA LEU A 773 16.08 24.05 119.76
C LEU A 773 15.34 23.44 120.96
N SER A 774 15.15 22.11 120.97
CA SER A 774 14.82 21.40 122.22
C SER A 774 14.97 19.87 122.14
N LEU A 775 15.00 19.24 120.95
CA LEU A 775 14.98 17.77 120.89
C LEU A 775 16.01 17.09 119.97
N LYS A 776 17.17 17.72 119.78
CA LYS A 776 18.43 17.01 119.57
C LYS A 776 19.36 17.46 120.68
N PHE A 777 19.69 16.62 121.68
CA PHE A 777 21.11 16.44 122.02
C PHE A 777 21.53 15.36 123.03
N GLN A 778 20.70 14.54 123.68
CA GLN A 778 21.28 13.62 124.68
C GLN A 778 20.54 12.28 124.63
N CYS A 779 20.92 11.26 123.85
CA CYS A 779 22.24 10.68 123.59
C CYS A 779 23.06 10.42 124.86
N ALA A 780 22.86 9.21 125.39
CA ALA A 780 23.94 8.25 125.59
C ALA A 780 25.07 8.58 126.58
N ALA A 781 24.78 9.25 127.72
CA ALA A 781 25.77 9.39 128.78
C ALA A 781 25.21 9.48 130.21
N THR A 782 24.40 8.52 130.68
CA THR A 782 24.15 8.36 132.15
C THR A 782 23.75 6.94 132.58
N ARG A 783 24.10 5.88 131.82
CA ARG A 783 24.00 4.48 132.31
C ARG A 783 25.16 4.05 133.24
N ALA A 784 25.95 4.99 133.77
CA ALA A 784 27.13 4.69 134.59
C ALA A 784 27.22 5.44 135.94
N LEU A 785 26.19 6.17 136.38
CA LEU A 785 26.25 6.97 137.63
C LEU A 785 25.03 6.84 138.58
N GLN A 786 24.37 5.68 138.65
CA GLN A 786 23.39 5.38 139.72
C GLN A 786 23.60 3.98 140.34
N ARG A 787 24.85 3.55 140.47
CA ARG A 787 25.25 2.34 141.23
C ARG A 787 26.18 2.61 142.42
N ILE A 788 26.40 3.87 142.83
CA ILE A 788 27.44 4.21 143.84
C ILE A 788 26.95 4.94 145.11
N PHE A 789 25.69 5.36 145.24
CA PHE A 789 25.20 5.84 146.55
C PHE A 789 23.84 5.26 146.89
N GLY A 790 23.87 4.23 147.74
CA GLY A 790 22.71 3.73 148.47
C GLY A 790 22.70 4.24 149.91
N SER A 791 21.47 4.32 150.44
CA SER A 791 21.07 4.24 151.86
C SER A 791 21.47 5.37 152.83
N TYR A 792 20.61 5.53 153.86
CA TYR A 792 20.56 6.50 154.98
C TYR A 792 19.86 7.83 154.64
N GLU A 793 18.87 8.33 155.38
CA GLU A 793 18.18 7.95 156.61
C GLU A 793 16.85 8.75 156.61
N ALA A 794 15.72 8.10 156.86
CA ALA A 794 14.89 8.23 158.07
C ALA A 794 14.23 9.61 158.35
N ALA A 795 12.93 9.51 158.63
CA ALA A 795 12.17 10.37 159.53
C ALA A 795 11.98 11.84 159.15
N PHE A 796 10.94 12.14 158.36
CA PHE A 796 10.09 13.30 158.64
C PHE A 796 8.76 13.23 157.86
N TRP A 797 7.65 13.43 158.58
CA TRP A 797 6.26 13.51 158.12
C TRP A 797 5.46 12.21 157.97
N GLU A 798 5.23 11.62 159.14
CA GLU A 798 3.97 10.99 159.52
C GLU A 798 2.79 11.99 159.45
N LYS A 799 1.58 11.45 159.23
CA LYS A 799 0.24 12.06 159.36
C LYS A 799 -0.19 13.10 158.31
N SER A 800 -0.95 12.64 157.31
CA SER A 800 -2.40 12.95 157.16
C SER A 800 -2.98 12.43 155.82
N CYS A 801 -4.27 12.04 155.86
CA CYS A 801 -5.22 11.88 154.74
C CYS A 801 -5.41 10.50 154.07
N THR A 802 -6.31 9.69 154.64
CA THR A 802 -7.27 8.83 153.91
C THR A 802 -8.35 9.73 153.29
N PRO A 803 -8.44 9.90 151.94
CA PRO A 803 -9.33 9.08 151.09
C PRO A 803 -8.88 8.99 149.59
N LEU A 804 -7.96 8.09 149.23
CA LEU A 804 -7.42 8.00 147.83
C LEU A 804 -7.24 6.57 147.27
N LYS A 805 -7.80 5.53 147.92
CA LYS A 805 -7.54 4.11 147.59
C LYS A 805 -8.61 3.40 146.73
N ASN A 806 -9.74 4.04 146.41
CA ASN A 806 -10.85 3.42 145.65
C ASN A 806 -10.89 3.73 144.15
N GLN A 807 -10.20 4.77 143.65
CA GLN A 807 -10.24 5.14 142.23
C GLN A 807 -9.12 4.50 141.37
N GLU A 808 -8.00 4.05 141.96
CA GLU A 808 -6.91 3.39 141.21
C GLU A 808 -7.25 1.97 140.72
N ASN A 809 -8.10 1.23 141.44
CA ASN A 809 -8.47 -0.15 141.07
C ASN A 809 -9.39 -0.23 139.83
N VAL A 810 -10.20 0.80 139.58
CA VAL A 810 -11.13 0.83 138.43
C VAL A 810 -10.39 1.06 137.11
N VAL A 811 -9.34 1.88 137.13
CA VAL A 811 -8.50 2.18 135.96
C VAL A 811 -7.67 0.95 135.53
N TYR A 812 -7.24 0.12 136.49
CA TYR A 812 -6.49 -1.10 136.20
C TYR A 812 -7.35 -2.18 135.52
N ALA A 813 -8.60 -2.38 135.96
CA ALA A 813 -9.52 -3.36 135.39
C ALA A 813 -9.90 -3.05 133.93
N LEU A 814 -10.22 -1.79 133.62
CA LEU A 814 -10.54 -1.34 132.26
C LEU A 814 -9.39 -1.55 131.26
N ARG A 815 -8.14 -1.45 131.73
CA ARG A 815 -6.96 -1.67 130.88
C ARG A 815 -6.82 -3.14 130.47
N GLN A 816 -7.15 -4.07 131.37
CA GLN A 816 -7.07 -5.51 131.11
C GLN A 816 -8.13 -5.98 130.09
N ASP A 817 -9.33 -5.39 130.15
CA ASP A 817 -10.41 -5.69 129.20
C ASP A 817 -10.10 -5.20 127.77
N ILE A 818 -9.41 -4.05 127.64
CA ILE A 818 -8.96 -3.54 126.33
C ILE A 818 -7.94 -4.50 125.68
N GLU A 819 -6.97 -5.00 126.45
CA GLU A 819 -5.96 -5.95 125.93
C GLU A 819 -6.60 -7.27 125.49
N LYS A 820 -7.61 -7.76 126.23
CA LYS A 820 -8.32 -8.99 125.88
C LYS A 820 -9.09 -8.86 124.55
N SER A 821 -9.78 -7.74 124.34
CA SER A 821 -10.51 -7.48 123.08
C SER A 821 -9.57 -7.33 121.88
N LEU A 822 -8.36 -6.78 122.06
CA LEU A 822 -7.36 -6.67 120.99
C LEU A 822 -6.87 -8.05 120.51
N SER A 823 -6.55 -8.95 121.44
CA SER A 823 -6.09 -10.31 121.09
C SER A 823 -7.14 -11.12 120.31
N LYS A 824 -8.42 -10.92 120.62
CA LYS A 824 -9.52 -11.61 119.94
C LYS A 824 -9.71 -11.15 118.49
N LEU A 825 -9.42 -9.88 118.23
CA LEU A 825 -9.54 -9.25 116.91
C LEU A 825 -8.43 -9.72 115.95
N GLU A 826 -7.22 -9.92 116.46
CA GLU A 826 -6.10 -10.46 115.68
C GLU A 826 -6.38 -11.86 115.14
N VAL A 827 -6.99 -12.73 115.95
CA VAL A 827 -7.35 -14.10 115.54
C VAL A 827 -8.41 -14.10 114.43
N LEU A 828 -9.43 -13.24 114.53
CA LEU A 828 -10.48 -13.16 113.53
C LEU A 828 -9.96 -12.61 112.19
N ARG A 829 -9.07 -11.61 112.21
CA ARG A 829 -8.45 -11.08 110.98
C ARG A 829 -7.52 -12.08 110.29
N ALA A 830 -6.86 -12.96 111.05
CA ALA A 830 -6.07 -14.06 110.45
C ALA A 830 -6.95 -15.06 109.69
N GLN A 831 -8.19 -15.32 110.17
CA GLN A 831 -9.12 -16.23 109.51
C GLN A 831 -9.69 -15.65 108.20
N GLU A 832 -9.93 -14.34 108.13
CA GLU A 832 -10.39 -13.66 106.91
C GLU A 832 -9.34 -13.70 105.77
N ALA A 833 -8.06 -13.55 106.10
CA ALA A 833 -6.96 -13.58 105.12
C ALA A 833 -6.85 -14.93 104.39
N VAL A 834 -7.15 -16.05 105.07
CA VAL A 834 -7.13 -17.40 104.47
C VAL A 834 -8.24 -17.59 103.44
N VAL A 835 -9.44 -17.07 103.74
CA VAL A 835 -10.61 -17.17 102.86
C VAL A 835 -10.41 -16.36 101.57
N SER A 836 -9.88 -15.14 101.67
CA SER A 836 -9.60 -14.27 100.52
C SER A 836 -8.61 -14.91 99.53
N LYS A 837 -7.60 -15.63 100.04
CA LYS A 837 -6.61 -16.31 99.20
C LYS A 837 -7.20 -17.50 98.44
N TYR A 838 -8.17 -18.20 99.03
CA TYR A 838 -8.86 -19.33 98.39
C TYR A 838 -9.73 -18.88 97.20
N THR A 839 -10.47 -17.76 97.36
CA THR A 839 -11.32 -17.20 96.31
C THR A 839 -10.54 -16.73 95.08
N GLU A 840 -9.36 -16.13 95.28
CA GLU A 840 -8.52 -15.65 94.18
C GLU A 840 -7.99 -16.79 93.29
N VAL A 841 -7.70 -17.96 93.89
CA VAL A 841 -7.23 -19.14 93.15
C VAL A 841 -8.34 -19.73 92.28
N THR A 842 -9.57 -19.82 92.80
CA THR A 842 -10.72 -20.36 92.06
C THR A 842 -11.12 -19.49 90.87
N ASP A 843 -11.05 -18.16 91.00
CA ASP A 843 -11.39 -17.25 89.91
C ASP A 843 -10.32 -17.28 88.80
N LYS A 844 -9.04 -17.35 89.16
CA LYS A 844 -7.95 -17.55 88.18
C LYS A 844 -8.08 -18.86 87.40
N GLN A 845 -8.60 -19.92 88.01
CA GLN A 845 -8.86 -21.20 87.34
C GLN A 845 -10.04 -21.10 86.35
N ARG A 846 -11.14 -20.44 86.72
CA ARG A 846 -12.28 -20.21 85.81
C ARG A 846 -11.91 -19.38 84.59
N GLU A 847 -11.13 -18.31 84.78
CA GLU A 847 -10.67 -17.49 83.66
C GLU A 847 -9.82 -18.28 82.66
N ARG A 848 -8.94 -19.16 83.14
CA ARG A 848 -8.11 -20.01 82.27
C ARG A 848 -8.97 -20.97 81.43
N HIS A 849 -10.00 -21.57 82.02
CA HIS A 849 -10.91 -22.45 81.29
C HIS A 849 -11.71 -21.70 80.21
N MET A 850 -12.27 -20.54 80.54
CA MET A 850 -12.99 -19.68 79.59
C MET A 850 -12.10 -19.21 78.42
N ARG A 851 -10.84 -18.90 78.68
CA ARG A 851 -9.87 -18.54 77.62
C ARG A 851 -9.54 -19.74 76.72
N ALA A 852 -9.37 -20.94 77.29
CA ALA A 852 -9.14 -22.16 76.52
C ALA A 852 -10.36 -22.55 75.64
N GLU A 853 -11.58 -22.29 76.11
CA GLU A 853 -12.80 -22.56 75.35
C GLU A 853 -12.95 -21.61 74.15
N ARG A 854 -12.79 -20.31 74.37
CA ARG A 854 -12.81 -19.31 73.28
C ARG A 854 -11.72 -19.54 72.23
N THR A 855 -10.54 -20.02 72.64
CA THR A 855 -9.45 -20.33 71.69
C THR A 855 -9.78 -21.57 70.85
N CYS A 856 -10.43 -22.59 71.41
CA CYS A 856 -10.91 -23.73 70.63
C CYS A 856 -11.99 -23.33 69.62
N GLU A 857 -12.99 -22.53 70.04
CA GLU A 857 -14.08 -22.08 69.17
C GLU A 857 -13.57 -21.22 68.00
N THR A 858 -12.66 -20.29 68.27
CA THR A 858 -12.06 -19.44 67.23
C THR A 858 -11.19 -20.23 66.25
N LEU A 859 -10.44 -21.23 66.71
CA LEU A 859 -9.68 -22.12 65.84
C LEU A 859 -10.59 -23.02 65.00
N GLN A 860 -11.70 -23.50 65.57
CA GLN A 860 -12.68 -24.31 64.84
C GLN A 860 -13.37 -23.53 63.72
N GLN A 861 -13.76 -22.27 63.97
CA GLN A 861 -14.29 -21.38 62.94
C GLN A 861 -13.25 -21.09 61.84
N LYS A 862 -11.97 -20.94 62.18
CA LYS A 862 -10.91 -20.75 61.19
C LYS A 862 -10.75 -21.97 60.27
N VAL A 863 -10.82 -23.18 60.81
CA VAL A 863 -10.74 -24.42 60.01
C VAL A 863 -11.90 -24.48 59.01
N THR A 864 -13.15 -24.29 59.47
CA THR A 864 -14.32 -24.41 58.59
C THR A 864 -14.33 -23.37 57.47
N ILE A 865 -13.92 -22.13 57.76
CA ILE A 865 -13.79 -21.08 56.74
C ILE A 865 -12.74 -21.48 55.70
N LYS A 866 -11.56 -21.95 56.14
CA LYS A 866 -10.45 -22.30 55.25
C LYS A 866 -10.74 -23.53 54.38
N GLU A 867 -11.44 -24.53 54.93
CA GLU A 867 -11.91 -25.70 54.18
C GLU A 867 -12.95 -25.31 53.12
N HIS A 868 -13.89 -24.43 53.47
CA HIS A 868 -14.88 -23.93 52.54
C HIS A 868 -14.23 -23.13 51.40
N GLU A 869 -13.32 -22.20 51.71
CA GLU A 869 -12.55 -21.45 50.71
C GLU A 869 -11.79 -22.40 49.77
N ALA A 870 -11.10 -23.41 50.31
CA ALA A 870 -10.38 -24.40 49.50
C ALA A 870 -11.30 -25.20 48.56
N ALA A 871 -12.50 -25.56 49.00
CA ALA A 871 -13.50 -26.23 48.18
C ALA A 871 -14.03 -25.34 47.04
N THR A 872 -14.28 -24.05 47.31
CA THR A 872 -14.69 -23.08 46.27
C THR A 872 -13.61 -22.93 45.19
N TYR A 873 -12.34 -22.78 45.58
CA TYR A 873 -11.24 -22.68 44.62
C TYR A 873 -11.04 -23.95 43.81
N LYS A 874 -11.34 -25.14 44.37
CA LYS A 874 -11.33 -26.40 43.64
C LYS A 874 -12.39 -26.43 42.53
N GLN A 875 -13.63 -26.05 42.84
CA GLN A 875 -14.72 -26.01 41.86
C GLN A 875 -14.43 -25.00 40.74
N LEU A 876 -13.88 -23.82 41.08
CA LEU A 876 -13.45 -22.84 40.08
C LEU A 876 -12.35 -23.39 39.16
N ALA A 877 -11.38 -24.13 39.71
CA ALA A 877 -10.32 -24.74 38.90
C ALA A 877 -10.85 -25.83 37.95
N GLU A 878 -11.78 -26.68 38.42
CA GLU A 878 -12.43 -27.70 37.58
C GLU A 878 -13.25 -27.07 36.43
N ALA A 879 -13.98 -25.98 36.71
CA ALA A 879 -14.74 -25.25 35.68
C ALA A 879 -13.81 -24.62 34.62
N GLU A 880 -12.72 -23.97 35.04
CA GLU A 880 -11.72 -23.39 34.12
C GLU A 880 -11.03 -24.49 33.29
N GLN A 881 -10.77 -25.66 33.87
CA GLN A 881 -10.17 -26.79 33.15
C GLN A 881 -11.09 -27.32 32.04
N LEU A 882 -12.40 -27.41 32.27
CA LEU A 882 -13.36 -27.82 31.24
C LEU A 882 -13.42 -26.79 30.09
N SER A 883 -13.42 -25.49 30.43
CA SER A 883 -13.38 -24.41 29.44
C SER A 883 -12.13 -24.51 28.55
N LEU A 884 -10.96 -24.75 29.14
CA LEU A 884 -9.69 -24.92 28.41
C LEU A 884 -9.71 -26.12 27.45
N VAL A 885 -10.36 -27.22 27.79
CA VAL A 885 -10.48 -28.38 26.89
C VAL A 885 -11.31 -28.02 25.66
N ALA A 886 -12.42 -27.30 25.83
CA ALA A 886 -13.24 -26.83 24.71
C ALA A 886 -12.45 -25.88 23.79
N MET A 887 -11.75 -24.89 24.36
CA MET A 887 -10.94 -23.94 23.58
C MET A 887 -9.78 -24.61 22.84
N ARG A 888 -9.15 -25.66 23.40
CA ARG A 888 -8.12 -26.43 22.70
C ARG A 888 -8.68 -27.18 21.50
N SER A 889 -9.87 -27.77 21.62
CA SER A 889 -10.55 -28.40 20.50
C SER A 889 -10.87 -27.40 19.38
N GLU A 890 -11.28 -26.18 19.72
CA GLU A 890 -11.50 -25.11 18.75
C GLU A 890 -10.18 -24.70 18.04
N LEU A 891 -9.07 -24.64 18.78
CA LEU A 891 -7.74 -24.38 18.22
C LEU A 891 -7.35 -25.44 17.17
N ASP A 892 -7.53 -26.72 17.48
CA ASP A 892 -7.26 -27.83 16.55
C ASP A 892 -8.11 -27.72 15.27
N THR A 893 -9.40 -27.33 15.42
CA THR A 893 -10.29 -27.12 14.27
C THR A 893 -9.86 -25.95 13.39
N LEU A 894 -9.42 -24.84 13.99
CA LEU A 894 -8.92 -23.67 13.26
C LEU A 894 -7.59 -23.98 12.57
N SER A 895 -6.71 -24.77 13.21
CA SER A 895 -5.45 -25.22 12.62
C SER A 895 -5.68 -26.10 11.40
N SER A 896 -6.59 -27.09 11.51
CA SER A 896 -6.95 -27.96 10.39
C SER A 896 -7.52 -27.17 9.20
N LYS A 897 -8.35 -26.17 9.48
CA LYS A 897 -8.89 -25.25 8.46
C LYS A 897 -7.82 -24.40 7.78
N LEU A 898 -6.76 -24.02 8.51
CA LEU A 898 -5.63 -23.29 7.94
C LEU A 898 -4.82 -24.16 6.98
N GLU A 899 -4.62 -25.44 7.32
CA GLU A 899 -3.97 -26.43 6.44
C GLU A 899 -4.79 -26.69 5.17
N GLU A 900 -6.11 -26.81 5.28
CA GLU A 900 -7.03 -26.92 4.14
C GLU A 900 -6.92 -25.72 3.19
N LEU A 901 -6.99 -24.50 3.74
CA LEU A 901 -6.83 -23.27 2.94
C LEU A 901 -5.46 -23.16 2.28
N ALA A 902 -4.39 -23.65 2.94
CA ALA A 902 -3.05 -23.68 2.36
C ALA A 902 -2.99 -24.66 1.18
N SER A 903 -3.62 -25.84 1.30
CA SER A 903 -3.74 -26.82 0.22
C SER A 903 -4.53 -26.27 -0.97
N ASP A 904 -5.64 -25.56 -0.72
CA ASP A 904 -6.42 -24.91 -1.78
C ASP A 904 -5.62 -23.82 -2.49
N ARG A 905 -4.85 -23.04 -1.73
CA ARG A 905 -3.95 -22.01 -2.26
C ARG A 905 -2.93 -22.60 -3.23
N GLU A 906 -2.43 -23.82 -2.99
CA GLU A 906 -1.48 -24.50 -3.90
C GLU A 906 -2.06 -24.71 -5.30
N LEU A 907 -3.35 -25.08 -5.41
CA LEU A 907 -4.03 -25.28 -6.70
C LEU A 907 -4.05 -24.00 -7.55
N PHE A 908 -4.45 -22.87 -6.95
CA PHE A 908 -4.48 -21.59 -7.68
C PHE A 908 -3.09 -21.02 -7.93
N ASN A 909 -2.14 -21.26 -7.02
CA ASN A 909 -0.74 -20.84 -7.20
C ASN A 909 -0.05 -21.59 -8.35
N PHE A 910 -0.39 -22.88 -8.55
CA PHE A 910 0.01 -23.62 -9.74
C PHE A 910 -0.45 -22.89 -11.02
N TRP A 911 -1.72 -22.52 -11.11
CA TRP A 911 -2.26 -21.84 -12.30
C TRP A 911 -1.69 -20.43 -12.51
N VAL A 912 -1.42 -19.66 -11.44
CA VAL A 912 -0.71 -18.37 -11.55
C VAL A 912 0.70 -18.53 -12.15
N SER A 913 1.38 -19.62 -11.81
CA SER A 913 2.71 -19.95 -12.30
C SER A 913 2.67 -20.51 -13.72
N ALA A 914 1.70 -21.38 -14.01
CA ALA A 914 1.47 -21.97 -15.33
C ALA A 914 1.08 -20.91 -16.39
N LEU A 915 0.32 -19.87 -15.99
CA LEU A 915 -0.12 -18.77 -16.84
C LEU A 915 0.82 -17.55 -16.82
N ALA A 916 2.08 -17.73 -16.41
CA ALA A 916 3.05 -16.64 -16.37
C ALA A 916 3.66 -16.38 -17.75
N LYS A 917 3.72 -15.10 -18.18
CA LYS A 917 4.32 -14.70 -19.47
C LYS A 917 5.79 -15.16 -19.69
N ARG A 918 6.55 -15.43 -18.62
CA ARG A 918 7.94 -15.93 -18.67
C ARG A 918 8.25 -16.73 -17.41
N THR A 919 8.92 -17.86 -17.55
CA THR A 919 9.63 -18.50 -16.45
C THR A 919 10.79 -17.60 -15.99
N ARG A 920 10.83 -17.22 -14.70
CA ARG A 920 12.05 -16.63 -14.10
C ARG A 920 13.11 -17.73 -14.09
N THR A 921 14.06 -17.69 -15.01
CA THR A 921 15.30 -18.45 -14.88
C THR A 921 15.98 -17.98 -13.60
N ALA A 922 15.93 -18.80 -12.55
CA ALA A 922 16.77 -18.61 -11.39
C ALA A 922 18.22 -18.76 -11.87
N SER A 923 18.99 -17.67 -11.80
CA SER A 923 20.44 -17.73 -11.90
C SER A 923 20.97 -18.44 -10.66
N SER A 924 20.97 -19.77 -10.67
CA SER A 924 21.63 -20.57 -9.63
C SER A 924 22.85 -21.26 -10.23
N SER A 925 24.01 -20.75 -9.84
CA SER A 925 25.27 -21.46 -9.80
C SER A 925 25.12 -22.73 -8.94
N SER A 926 24.81 -23.87 -9.56
CA SER A 926 25.03 -25.17 -8.95
C SER A 926 25.15 -26.25 -10.02
N THR A 927 26.33 -26.83 -10.11
CA THR A 927 26.68 -28.04 -10.84
C THR A 927 25.80 -29.22 -10.41
N SER A 928 24.76 -29.52 -11.18
CA SER A 928 24.08 -30.83 -11.20
C SER A 928 23.39 -31.05 -12.57
N PRO A 929 23.24 -32.29 -13.05
CA PRO A 929 22.96 -32.55 -14.47
C PRO A 929 21.49 -32.31 -14.85
N LYS A 930 21.30 -31.50 -15.91
CA LYS A 930 20.15 -31.41 -16.82
C LYS A 930 18.84 -32.09 -16.39
N THR A 931 18.06 -31.46 -15.51
CA THR A 931 16.61 -31.64 -15.48
C THR A 931 15.97 -30.75 -16.54
N LYS A 932 15.22 -31.35 -17.48
CA LYS A 932 14.45 -30.66 -18.52
C LYS A 932 13.69 -29.47 -17.91
N THR A 933 13.96 -28.27 -18.43
CA THR A 933 13.22 -27.05 -18.17
C THR A 933 11.73 -27.31 -18.39
N THR A 934 10.92 -27.32 -17.34
CA THR A 934 9.46 -27.44 -17.45
C THR A 934 8.91 -26.13 -17.99
N THR A 935 8.53 -26.13 -19.26
CA THR A 935 7.80 -25.04 -19.92
C THR A 935 6.47 -24.81 -19.22
N ASN A 936 6.09 -23.57 -18.98
CA ASN A 936 4.79 -23.27 -18.37
C ASN A 936 3.64 -23.44 -19.38
N PHE A 937 2.38 -23.47 -18.93
CA PHE A 937 1.21 -23.71 -19.80
C PHE A 937 1.08 -22.66 -20.92
N GLN A 938 1.35 -21.39 -20.61
CA GLN A 938 1.31 -20.33 -21.61
C GLN A 938 2.37 -20.54 -22.71
N GLU A 939 3.59 -20.91 -22.33
CA GLU A 939 4.69 -21.26 -23.25
C GLU A 939 4.36 -22.52 -24.07
N TYR A 940 3.72 -23.52 -23.45
CA TYR A 940 3.26 -24.74 -24.13
C TYR A 940 2.25 -24.43 -25.25
N VAL A 941 1.19 -23.66 -24.95
CA VAL A 941 0.18 -23.29 -25.94
C VAL A 941 0.76 -22.41 -27.06
N VAL A 942 1.66 -21.47 -26.71
CA VAL A 942 2.36 -20.65 -27.72
C VAL A 942 3.26 -21.51 -28.59
N ALA A 943 4.01 -22.47 -28.03
CA ALA A 943 4.88 -23.37 -28.80
C ALA A 943 4.09 -24.24 -29.79
N ASN A 944 2.95 -24.82 -29.38
CA ASN A 944 2.06 -25.57 -30.26
C ASN A 944 1.47 -24.69 -31.37
N SER A 945 1.19 -23.42 -31.07
CA SER A 945 0.69 -22.46 -32.07
C SER A 945 1.76 -22.02 -33.07
N LEU A 946 3.03 -21.98 -32.63
CA LEU A 946 4.15 -21.59 -33.47
C LEU A 946 4.60 -22.68 -34.44
N SER A 947 4.50 -23.95 -34.05
CA SER A 947 4.75 -25.05 -34.98
C SER A 947 3.77 -25.00 -36.16
N GLU A 948 2.49 -24.73 -35.89
CA GLU A 948 1.47 -24.54 -36.92
C GLU A 948 1.76 -23.32 -37.81
N LEU A 949 2.12 -22.17 -37.21
CA LEU A 949 2.51 -20.97 -37.97
C LEU A 949 3.69 -21.23 -38.91
N ASN A 950 4.72 -21.94 -38.41
CA ASN A 950 5.89 -22.28 -39.21
C ASN A 950 5.52 -23.19 -40.39
N ASN A 951 4.63 -24.17 -40.18
CA ASN A 951 4.15 -25.05 -41.26
C ASN A 951 3.41 -24.28 -42.36
N LEU A 952 2.50 -23.37 -41.99
CA LEU A 952 1.77 -22.53 -42.96
C LEU A 952 2.71 -21.58 -43.71
N MET A 953 3.73 -21.03 -43.04
CA MET A 953 4.74 -20.22 -43.71
C MET A 953 5.56 -21.01 -44.74
N ILE A 954 5.92 -22.25 -44.43
CA ILE A 954 6.64 -23.13 -45.35
C ILE A 954 5.80 -23.42 -46.60
N GLU A 955 4.50 -23.69 -46.42
CA GLU A 955 3.56 -23.91 -47.52
C GLU A 955 3.48 -22.68 -48.44
N ALA A 956 3.26 -21.49 -47.86
CA ALA A 956 3.21 -20.23 -48.60
C ALA A 956 4.53 -19.93 -49.32
N LEU A 957 5.68 -20.13 -48.66
CA LEU A 957 7.00 -19.94 -49.28
C LEU A 957 7.22 -20.90 -50.46
N THR A 958 6.78 -22.15 -50.34
CA THR A 958 6.95 -23.14 -51.41
C THR A 958 6.28 -22.66 -52.70
N VAL A 959 5.03 -22.18 -52.62
CA VAL A 959 4.30 -21.66 -53.78
C VAL A 959 4.89 -20.35 -54.31
N LEU A 960 5.38 -19.47 -53.43
CA LEU A 960 6.00 -18.20 -53.84
C LEU A 960 7.36 -18.37 -54.53
N TYR A 961 8.01 -19.54 -54.43
CA TYR A 961 9.30 -19.84 -55.07
C TYR A 961 9.21 -20.81 -56.26
N ASP A 962 8.10 -21.54 -56.41
CA ASP A 962 7.92 -22.67 -57.35
C ASP A 962 8.14 -22.31 -58.84
N ASP A 963 7.94 -21.04 -59.21
CA ASP A 963 7.91 -20.57 -60.61
C ASP A 963 9.16 -19.80 -61.04
N THR A 964 10.17 -19.71 -60.17
CA THR A 964 11.50 -19.28 -60.61
C THR A 964 12.10 -20.45 -61.39
N ARG A 965 12.64 -20.20 -62.60
CA ARG A 965 13.07 -21.21 -63.60
C ARG A 965 14.18 -22.19 -63.14
N HIS A 966 14.38 -22.36 -61.83
CA HIS A 966 15.37 -23.15 -61.17
C HIS A 966 14.74 -23.93 -60.00
N ALA A 967 13.84 -24.88 -60.28
CA ALA A 967 13.25 -25.78 -59.27
C ALA A 967 14.32 -26.49 -58.39
N ASN A 968 15.52 -26.74 -58.93
CA ASN A 968 16.65 -27.29 -58.16
C ASN A 968 17.37 -26.27 -57.26
N MET A 969 17.29 -24.98 -57.60
CA MET A 969 17.91 -23.89 -56.83
C MET A 969 16.96 -23.37 -55.74
N ALA A 970 15.63 -23.39 -55.98
CA ALA A 970 14.61 -23.14 -54.95
C ALA A 970 14.69 -24.18 -53.82
N LYS A 971 14.91 -25.46 -54.13
CA LYS A 971 15.14 -26.53 -53.15
C LYS A 971 16.44 -26.33 -52.36
N GLY A 972 17.51 -25.86 -53.01
CA GLY A 972 18.79 -25.53 -52.36
C GLY A 972 18.74 -24.24 -51.52
N MET A 973 17.92 -23.27 -51.91
CA MET A 973 17.72 -22.00 -51.22
C MET A 973 16.77 -22.14 -50.03
N LEU A 974 15.74 -22.97 -50.14
CA LEU A 974 14.94 -23.44 -49.01
C LEU A 974 15.83 -24.26 -48.05
N ARG A 975 16.71 -25.15 -48.54
CA ARG A 975 17.74 -25.80 -47.69
C ARG A 975 18.64 -24.79 -46.96
N SER A 976 19.09 -23.73 -47.64
CA SER A 976 19.84 -22.62 -47.03
C SER A 976 19.03 -21.78 -46.03
N LEU A 977 17.69 -21.79 -46.10
CA LEU A 977 16.81 -21.14 -45.12
C LEU A 977 16.54 -22.02 -43.89
N PHE A 978 16.76 -23.34 -44.00
CA PHE A 978 16.38 -24.33 -42.99
C PHE A 978 17.56 -25.19 -42.48
N ASP A 979 18.81 -24.76 -42.70
CA ASP A 979 20.00 -25.57 -42.48
C ASP A 979 20.23 -25.89 -40.99
N SER A 980 19.93 -27.14 -40.61
CA SER A 980 20.60 -27.86 -39.53
C SER A 980 20.95 -29.25 -40.07
N ASP A 981 22.23 -29.64 -39.95
CA ASP A 981 22.90 -30.82 -40.52
C ASP A 981 22.36 -32.20 -40.05
N SER A 982 21.07 -32.35 -39.76
CA SER A 982 20.50 -33.63 -39.31
C SER A 982 19.71 -34.33 -40.42
N GLU A 983 20.03 -35.59 -40.69
CA GLU A 983 19.34 -36.48 -41.64
C GLU A 983 17.87 -36.78 -41.27
N SER A 984 17.34 -36.20 -40.18
CA SER A 984 15.92 -36.24 -39.83
C SER A 984 15.18 -35.06 -40.45
N MET A 985 14.10 -35.33 -41.18
CA MET A 985 13.13 -34.36 -41.72
C MET A 985 12.38 -33.58 -40.59
N SER A 986 13.12 -32.81 -39.79
CA SER A 986 12.58 -31.79 -38.89
C SER A 986 12.95 -30.45 -39.50
N LEU A 987 12.05 -29.87 -40.30
CA LEU A 987 12.26 -28.54 -40.89
C LEU A 987 12.54 -27.53 -39.76
N GLY A 988 13.63 -26.77 -39.89
CA GLY A 988 13.97 -25.71 -38.94
C GLY A 988 12.85 -24.67 -38.80
N SER A 989 12.59 -24.23 -37.57
CA SER A 989 11.60 -23.20 -37.27
C SER A 989 12.05 -21.83 -37.80
N VAL A 990 11.25 -21.19 -38.67
CA VAL A 990 11.51 -19.81 -39.16
C VAL A 990 11.43 -18.80 -38.01
N ILE A 991 10.49 -19.04 -37.08
CA ILE A 991 10.35 -18.32 -35.82
C ILE A 991 10.62 -19.32 -34.69
N ASP A 992 11.67 -19.09 -33.90
CA ASP A 992 12.02 -19.92 -32.74
C ASP A 992 10.99 -19.72 -31.59
N SER A 993 11.00 -20.64 -30.64
CA SER A 993 10.28 -20.65 -29.36
C SER A 993 10.35 -19.34 -28.55
N THR A 994 11.38 -18.52 -28.75
CA THR A 994 11.49 -17.18 -28.16
C THR A 994 10.82 -16.09 -28.98
N LEU A 995 10.10 -16.45 -30.05
CA LEU A 995 9.53 -15.55 -31.06
C LEU A 995 10.58 -14.64 -31.72
N ALA A 996 11.83 -15.07 -31.69
CA ALA A 996 12.90 -14.46 -32.47
C ALA A 996 12.83 -15.05 -33.88
N VAL A 997 12.90 -14.18 -34.90
CA VAL A 997 13.32 -14.62 -36.23
C VAL A 997 14.75 -15.08 -36.03
N ASP A 998 15.05 -16.33 -36.37
CA ASP A 998 16.38 -16.87 -36.17
C ASP A 998 17.41 -15.93 -36.85
N SER A 999 18.42 -15.51 -36.09
CA SER A 999 19.51 -14.67 -36.57
C SER A 999 20.31 -15.31 -37.72
N SER A 1000 20.18 -16.63 -37.89
CA SER A 1000 20.69 -17.40 -39.02
C SER A 1000 19.95 -17.09 -40.33
N ILE A 1001 18.68 -16.68 -40.25
CA ILE A 1001 17.90 -16.17 -41.39
C ILE A 1001 18.41 -14.77 -41.66
N ALA A 1002 19.38 -14.71 -42.55
CA ALA A 1002 20.04 -13.50 -42.99
C ALA A 1002 19.11 -12.55 -43.77
N TYR A 1003 17.95 -12.17 -43.21
CA TYR A 1003 16.92 -11.32 -43.80
C TYR A 1003 17.53 -10.02 -44.34
N SER A 1004 18.50 -9.44 -43.62
CA SER A 1004 19.25 -8.25 -44.04
C SER A 1004 20.22 -8.49 -45.22
N LYS A 1005 20.66 -9.73 -45.46
CA LYS A 1005 21.57 -10.12 -46.57
C LYS A 1005 20.82 -10.61 -47.82
N ARG A 1006 19.49 -10.70 -47.79
CA ARG A 1006 18.64 -11.16 -48.91
C ARG A 1006 18.28 -10.04 -49.87
N SER A 1007 18.00 -10.40 -51.13
CA SER A 1007 17.55 -9.44 -52.15
C SER A 1007 16.21 -8.80 -51.75
N SER A 1008 15.88 -7.63 -52.32
CA SER A 1008 14.62 -6.93 -52.01
C SER A 1008 13.38 -7.80 -52.32
N GLY A 1009 13.42 -8.55 -53.42
CA GLY A 1009 12.35 -9.47 -53.81
C GLY A 1009 12.23 -10.70 -52.91
N GLU A 1010 13.34 -11.27 -52.44
CA GLU A 1010 13.33 -12.38 -51.48
C GLU A 1010 12.72 -11.98 -50.13
N ARG A 1011 13.10 -10.79 -49.62
CA ARG A 1011 12.50 -10.23 -48.40
C ARG A 1011 10.99 -10.06 -48.55
N LYS A 1012 10.55 -9.52 -49.69
CA LYS A 1012 9.12 -9.35 -49.99
C LYS A 1012 8.36 -10.68 -50.02
N ARG A 1013 8.95 -11.76 -50.54
CA ARG A 1013 8.34 -13.11 -50.53
C ARG A 1013 8.21 -13.68 -49.11
N VAL A 1014 9.20 -13.46 -48.24
CA VAL A 1014 9.14 -13.86 -46.82
C VAL A 1014 8.07 -13.05 -46.07
N ASP A 1015 8.00 -11.74 -46.30
CA ASP A 1015 6.99 -10.86 -45.70
C ASP A 1015 5.56 -11.28 -46.09
N LEU A 1016 5.36 -11.67 -47.35
CA LEU A 1016 4.09 -12.17 -47.88
C LEU A 1016 3.73 -13.52 -47.28
N ALA A 1017 4.66 -14.47 -47.21
CA ALA A 1017 4.42 -15.79 -46.62
C ALA A 1017 4.03 -15.70 -45.13
N LEU A 1018 4.72 -14.86 -44.37
CA LEU A 1018 4.39 -14.61 -42.96
C LEU A 1018 3.00 -14.00 -42.80
N PHE A 1019 2.65 -13.02 -43.64
CA PHE A 1019 1.32 -12.42 -43.61
C PHE A 1019 0.22 -13.43 -43.92
N PHE A 1020 0.40 -14.26 -44.97
CA PHE A 1020 -0.59 -15.27 -45.32
C PHE A 1020 -0.75 -16.34 -44.23
N ALA A 1021 0.35 -16.78 -43.62
CA ALA A 1021 0.32 -17.71 -42.50
C ALA A 1021 -0.40 -17.11 -41.28
N LEU A 1022 -0.08 -15.86 -40.90
CA LEU A 1022 -0.74 -15.17 -39.81
C LEU A 1022 -2.23 -14.94 -40.09
N LEU A 1023 -2.62 -14.60 -41.32
CA LEU A 1023 -4.00 -14.42 -41.72
C LEU A 1023 -4.80 -15.74 -41.61
N GLN A 1024 -4.25 -16.85 -42.09
CA GLN A 1024 -4.89 -18.17 -42.00
C GLN A 1024 -5.09 -18.59 -40.53
N LEU A 1025 -4.06 -18.40 -39.70
CA LEU A 1025 -4.06 -18.78 -38.30
C LEU A 1025 -4.97 -17.87 -37.46
N ALA A 1026 -4.94 -16.56 -37.72
CA ALA A 1026 -5.82 -15.59 -37.07
C ALA A 1026 -7.28 -15.86 -37.44
N ARG A 1027 -7.58 -16.22 -38.69
CA ARG A 1027 -8.96 -16.58 -39.09
C ARG A 1027 -9.47 -17.82 -38.37
N ALA A 1028 -8.63 -18.83 -38.14
CA ALA A 1028 -9.06 -20.05 -37.47
C ALA A 1028 -9.26 -19.89 -35.95
N ARG A 1029 -8.76 -18.79 -35.35
CA ARG A 1029 -8.70 -18.64 -33.89
C ARG A 1029 -9.28 -17.34 -33.35
N SER A 1030 -9.55 -16.37 -34.22
CA SER A 1030 -10.17 -15.09 -33.85
C SER A 1030 -11.68 -15.19 -33.89
N ALA A 1031 -12.35 -14.41 -33.03
CA ALA A 1031 -13.78 -14.16 -33.14
C ALA A 1031 -14.15 -13.33 -34.38
N HIS A 1032 -13.19 -12.72 -35.07
CA HIS A 1032 -13.38 -11.99 -36.31
C HIS A 1032 -13.03 -12.83 -37.54
N HIS A 1033 -14.03 -13.22 -38.32
CA HIS A 1033 -13.84 -13.93 -39.59
C HIS A 1033 -13.96 -12.97 -40.77
N ALA A 1034 -12.86 -12.28 -41.10
CA ALA A 1034 -12.78 -11.47 -42.31
C ALA A 1034 -12.87 -12.36 -43.56
N GLN A 1035 -13.94 -12.18 -44.33
CA GLN A 1035 -14.09 -12.75 -45.68
C GLN A 1035 -13.66 -11.78 -46.77
N TYR A 1036 -12.56 -11.07 -46.52
CA TYR A 1036 -11.86 -10.22 -47.48
C TYR A 1036 -10.43 -9.95 -47.01
N VAL A 1037 -9.54 -9.62 -47.94
CA VAL A 1037 -8.15 -9.20 -47.64
C VAL A 1037 -7.83 -7.96 -48.44
N LEU A 1038 -7.20 -6.98 -47.78
CA LEU A 1038 -6.78 -5.72 -48.40
C LEU A 1038 -5.26 -5.70 -48.52
N ILE A 1039 -4.75 -5.57 -49.74
CA ILE A 1039 -3.32 -5.64 -50.03
C ILE A 1039 -2.90 -4.36 -50.75
N ASP A 1040 -1.98 -3.61 -50.17
CA ASP A 1040 -1.41 -2.39 -50.74
C ASP A 1040 0.04 -2.63 -51.16
N GLU A 1041 0.36 -2.37 -52.44
CA GLU A 1041 1.72 -2.45 -52.99
C GLU A 1041 2.42 -3.83 -52.77
N ALA A 1042 1.68 -4.94 -52.89
CA ALA A 1042 2.26 -6.28 -52.71
C ALA A 1042 3.27 -6.69 -53.78
N PHE A 1043 3.17 -6.11 -54.98
CA PHE A 1043 3.98 -6.51 -56.14
C PHE A 1043 5.30 -5.75 -56.27
N ASP A 1044 5.50 -4.72 -55.45
CA ASP A 1044 6.69 -3.88 -55.49
C ASP A 1044 7.93 -4.69 -55.09
N ASN A 1045 9.03 -4.50 -55.81
CA ASN A 1045 10.28 -5.25 -55.69
C ASN A 1045 10.22 -6.75 -56.08
N LEU A 1046 9.08 -7.26 -56.57
CA LEU A 1046 8.98 -8.61 -57.15
C LEU A 1046 9.23 -8.59 -58.67
N ASP A 1047 9.95 -9.60 -59.14
CA ASP A 1047 10.09 -9.92 -60.56
C ASP A 1047 8.78 -10.48 -61.15
N GLN A 1048 8.67 -10.54 -62.48
CA GLN A 1048 7.45 -11.02 -63.16
C GLN A 1048 7.01 -12.42 -62.67
N ALA A 1049 7.96 -13.32 -62.43
CA ALA A 1049 7.68 -14.65 -61.89
C ALA A 1049 7.13 -14.58 -60.45
N GLY A 1050 7.73 -13.74 -59.58
CA GLY A 1050 7.22 -13.49 -58.23
C GLY A 1050 5.83 -12.85 -58.22
N GLN A 1051 5.55 -11.91 -59.13
CA GLN A 1051 4.23 -11.29 -59.25
C GLN A 1051 3.16 -12.31 -59.68
N ALA A 1052 3.48 -13.17 -60.65
CA ALA A 1052 2.59 -14.26 -61.09
C ALA A 1052 2.31 -15.28 -59.96
N ALA A 1053 3.34 -15.63 -59.16
CA ALA A 1053 3.19 -16.52 -58.02
C ALA A 1053 2.27 -15.95 -56.93
N VAL A 1054 2.38 -14.65 -56.62
CA VAL A 1054 1.48 -13.98 -55.67
C VAL A 1054 0.03 -13.98 -56.19
N VAL A 1055 -0.19 -13.69 -57.48
CA VAL A 1055 -1.53 -13.74 -58.09
C VAL A 1055 -2.14 -15.13 -58.00
N ARG A 1056 -1.37 -16.20 -58.26
CA ARG A 1056 -1.84 -17.58 -58.11
C ARG A 1056 -2.19 -17.92 -56.66
N TRP A 1057 -1.32 -17.57 -55.72
CA TRP A 1057 -1.57 -17.80 -54.30
C TRP A 1057 -2.82 -17.05 -53.81
N CYS A 1058 -3.00 -15.77 -54.20
CA CYS A 1058 -4.23 -15.02 -53.95
C CYS A 1058 -5.45 -15.71 -54.59
N GLY A 1059 -5.31 -16.30 -55.78
CA GLY A 1059 -6.36 -17.11 -56.41
C GLY A 1059 -6.77 -18.32 -55.57
N VAL A 1060 -5.81 -19.07 -55.01
CA VAL A 1060 -6.05 -20.20 -54.11
C VAL A 1060 -6.68 -19.75 -52.79
N MET A 1061 -6.15 -18.69 -52.19
CA MET A 1061 -6.69 -18.12 -50.96
C MET A 1061 -8.12 -17.62 -51.14
N SER A 1062 -8.44 -16.96 -52.26
CA SER A 1062 -9.79 -16.45 -52.50
C SER A 1062 -10.87 -17.55 -52.49
N GLN A 1063 -10.50 -18.81 -52.79
CA GLN A 1063 -11.41 -19.96 -52.81
C GLN A 1063 -11.56 -20.65 -51.45
N SER A 1064 -10.55 -20.55 -50.58
CA SER A 1064 -10.47 -21.29 -49.31
C SER A 1064 -10.58 -20.38 -48.07
N VAL A 1065 -10.06 -19.16 -48.18
CA VAL A 1065 -9.76 -18.22 -47.10
C VAL A 1065 -10.02 -16.80 -47.54
N ALA A 1066 -11.17 -16.21 -47.27
CA ALA A 1066 -11.42 -14.78 -47.44
C ALA A 1066 -12.19 -14.32 -48.68
N GLY A 1067 -12.77 -15.18 -49.52
CA GLY A 1067 -13.83 -14.81 -50.47
C GLY A 1067 -13.43 -13.87 -51.63
N TRP A 1068 -12.94 -12.65 -51.34
CA TRP A 1068 -12.41 -11.71 -52.32
C TRP A 1068 -11.20 -10.93 -51.78
N ILE A 1069 -10.20 -10.71 -52.63
CA ILE A 1069 -8.95 -10.02 -52.29
C ILE A 1069 -8.85 -8.74 -53.11
N ILE A 1070 -8.66 -7.58 -52.46
CA ILE A 1070 -8.33 -6.32 -53.16
C ILE A 1070 -6.83 -6.14 -53.13
N VAL A 1071 -6.22 -5.95 -54.30
CA VAL A 1071 -4.80 -5.59 -54.41
C VAL A 1071 -4.63 -4.27 -55.13
N ILE A 1072 -4.05 -3.29 -54.45
CA ILE A 1072 -3.61 -2.03 -55.06
C ILE A 1072 -2.25 -2.28 -55.72
N THR A 1073 -2.13 -1.96 -57.01
CA THR A 1073 -0.90 -2.20 -57.77
C THR A 1073 -0.63 -1.15 -58.84
N HIS A 1074 0.66 -0.88 -59.05
CA HIS A 1074 1.20 -0.05 -60.11
C HIS A 1074 1.87 -0.87 -61.23
N SER A 1075 1.89 -2.20 -61.11
CA SER A 1075 2.61 -3.07 -62.04
C SER A 1075 2.01 -3.03 -63.45
N GLN A 1076 2.76 -2.47 -64.41
CA GLN A 1076 2.39 -2.47 -65.83
C GLN A 1076 2.22 -3.89 -66.38
N PHE A 1077 2.99 -4.85 -65.88
CA PHE A 1077 2.91 -6.26 -66.27
C PHE A 1077 1.50 -6.85 -66.03
N LEU A 1078 0.90 -6.59 -64.88
CA LEU A 1078 -0.45 -7.05 -64.53
C LEU A 1078 -1.57 -6.26 -65.24
N ILE A 1079 -1.24 -5.09 -65.78
CA ILE A 1079 -2.19 -4.19 -66.46
C ILE A 1079 -2.28 -4.53 -67.96
N GLU A 1080 -1.18 -4.99 -68.56
CA GLU A 1080 -1.06 -5.24 -70.00
C GLU A 1080 -1.37 -6.68 -70.40
N GLN A 1081 -1.09 -7.66 -69.52
CA GLN A 1081 -1.56 -9.01 -69.75
C GLN A 1081 -3.06 -9.10 -69.46
N ASN A 1082 -3.86 -9.33 -70.50
CA ASN A 1082 -5.06 -10.16 -70.34
C ASN A 1082 -4.55 -11.50 -69.82
N LEU A 1083 -4.58 -11.71 -68.50
CA LEU A 1083 -4.24 -12.96 -67.84
C LEU A 1083 -5.11 -14.07 -68.47
N GLY A 1084 -4.55 -14.71 -69.50
CA GLY A 1084 -5.27 -15.55 -70.45
C GLY A 1084 -5.72 -16.86 -69.84
N ASP A 1085 -6.93 -17.25 -70.22
CA ASP A 1085 -7.59 -18.57 -70.21
C ASP A 1085 -7.58 -19.49 -68.97
N GLU A 1086 -6.72 -19.30 -67.96
CA GLU A 1086 -6.78 -20.11 -66.71
C GLU A 1086 -7.32 -19.36 -65.49
N THR A 1087 -7.38 -18.02 -65.53
CA THR A 1087 -7.85 -17.20 -64.39
C THR A 1087 -9.03 -16.31 -64.76
N SER A 1088 -10.17 -16.93 -65.06
CA SER A 1088 -11.48 -16.27 -65.31
C SER A 1088 -12.05 -15.47 -64.12
N LYS A 1089 -11.26 -15.22 -63.07
CA LYS A 1089 -11.68 -14.69 -61.75
C LYS A 1089 -11.02 -13.37 -61.33
N VAL A 1090 -10.25 -12.69 -62.19
CA VAL A 1090 -9.58 -11.41 -61.86
C VAL A 1090 -10.37 -10.22 -62.44
N SER A 1091 -10.69 -9.23 -61.60
CA SER A 1091 -11.33 -7.96 -61.97
C SER A 1091 -10.31 -6.82 -61.97
N LEU A 1092 -10.21 -6.08 -63.07
CA LEU A 1092 -9.39 -4.87 -63.13
C LEU A 1092 -10.27 -3.63 -62.88
N VAL A 1093 -9.99 -2.90 -61.80
CA VAL A 1093 -10.65 -1.64 -61.44
C VAL A 1093 -9.68 -0.49 -61.66
N ARG A 1094 -10.00 0.40 -62.59
CA ARG A 1094 -9.17 1.58 -62.90
C ARG A 1094 -9.67 2.80 -62.14
N ALA A 1095 -8.83 3.39 -61.31
CA ALA A 1095 -9.07 4.63 -60.58
C ALA A 1095 -8.44 5.83 -61.30
N ARG A 1096 -9.24 6.87 -61.54
CA ARG A 1096 -8.86 8.12 -62.22
C ARG A 1096 -9.28 9.31 -61.36
N MET A 1097 -8.52 10.40 -61.41
CA MET A 1097 -8.98 11.71 -60.94
C MET A 1097 -9.79 12.38 -62.05
N GLY A 1098 -11.07 12.65 -61.80
CA GLY A 1098 -11.99 13.37 -62.69
C GLY A 1098 -12.42 14.72 -62.09
N GLU A 1099 -13.34 15.40 -62.76
CA GLU A 1099 -13.86 16.71 -62.33
C GLU A 1099 -14.60 16.64 -60.98
N GLU A 1100 -15.18 15.48 -60.68
CA GLU A 1100 -15.94 15.20 -59.45
C GLU A 1100 -15.11 14.41 -58.41
N GLY A 1101 -13.78 14.45 -58.52
CA GLY A 1101 -12.85 13.73 -57.64
C GLY A 1101 -12.52 12.33 -58.15
N THR A 1102 -12.39 11.36 -57.25
CA THR A 1102 -12.04 9.96 -57.60
C THR A 1102 -13.15 9.30 -58.42
N GLU A 1103 -12.83 8.76 -59.58
CA GLU A 1103 -13.73 7.99 -60.45
C GLU A 1103 -13.20 6.57 -60.64
N LEU A 1104 -14.07 5.57 -60.52
CA LEU A 1104 -13.73 4.16 -60.66
C LEU A 1104 -14.37 3.57 -61.92
N PHE A 1105 -13.61 2.78 -62.66
CA PHE A 1105 -14.04 2.11 -63.88
C PHE A 1105 -13.79 0.61 -63.77
N ILE A 1106 -14.82 -0.21 -64.00
CA ILE A 1106 -14.74 -1.67 -64.09
C ILE A 1106 -15.04 -2.06 -65.52
N ASP A 1107 -14.15 -2.81 -66.17
CA ASP A 1107 -14.30 -3.25 -67.57
C ASP A 1107 -14.66 -2.10 -68.53
N GLY A 1108 -14.14 -0.89 -68.27
CA GLY A 1108 -14.38 0.32 -69.06
C GLY A 1108 -15.69 1.06 -68.76
N LYS A 1109 -16.56 0.54 -67.89
CA LYS A 1109 -17.78 1.21 -67.41
C LYS A 1109 -17.51 1.95 -66.10
N LYS A 1110 -17.94 3.21 -66.02
CA LYS A 1110 -17.86 4.00 -64.78
C LYS A 1110 -18.82 3.40 -63.73
N ILE A 1111 -18.34 3.16 -62.52
CA ILE A 1111 -19.20 2.76 -61.39
C ILE A 1111 -20.16 3.93 -61.13
N GLU A 1112 -21.47 3.65 -61.11
CA GLU A 1112 -22.50 4.69 -61.02
C GLU A 1112 -22.32 5.56 -59.76
N VAL A 1113 -22.28 6.88 -59.99
CA VAL A 1113 -22.49 7.88 -58.95
C VAL A 1113 -24.00 7.89 -58.73
N THR A 1114 -24.47 7.29 -57.65
CA THR A 1114 -25.87 7.44 -57.26
C THR A 1114 -26.10 8.92 -56.94
N GLU A 1115 -26.82 9.61 -57.81
CA GLU A 1115 -27.49 10.86 -57.46
C GLU A 1115 -28.53 10.51 -56.39
N ASN A 1116 -28.19 10.69 -55.11
CA ASN A 1116 -29.22 10.68 -54.08
C ASN A 1116 -29.86 12.09 -54.00
N PRO A 1117 -31.19 12.17 -53.80
CA PRO A 1117 -31.97 13.41 -53.77
C PRO A 1117 -31.62 14.39 -52.64
#